data_AF-A0A927PYP3-F1
#
_entry.id   AF-A0A927PYP3-F1
#
_cell.length_a   1.000
_cell.length_b   1.000
_cell.length_c   1.000
_cell.angle_alpha   90.00
_cell.angle_beta   90.00
_cell.angle_gamma   90.00
#
_symmetry.space_group_name_H-M   'P 1'
#
loop_
_entity.id
_entity.type
_entity.pdbx_description
1 polymer ?
#
loop_
_entity_poly.entity_id
_entity_poly.type
_entity_poly.pdbx_seq_one_letter_code
_entity_poly.pdbx_strand_id
1 'polypeptide(L)'
;MTEPITPHQVRRSLARAERGAAVDVSEATALLAARGEQLDALCAVAARVRDAGLVAAGRPGVVTYSPKVFVPVTRLCRDRCHYCTFVETPGQAEREGRAPFLSPDEILAIAADGAALGCLEALFTLGDRPEDRWPEAREWLESRGYDSTLAYVRAMAVRVLEETGLLPHLNPGVMSWEEMTRLKPVAPSLGMMLETTSARLFETRGEAHFGSPDKDPAVRLRVLEDAGRLSVPFTSGLLVGIGETLTERAETIFALRGNARRYGALQEVIVQNFRAKPETAMRHAHDLGLEEYRAAIAVTRIVLGPRMRVQAPPNLVDSSEGSTECAALLGAGVDDWGGVSPLTPDHVNPERPWPSLERLRALTEARGLELRPRLTVHPEYVLRGEPWLDPRIRAHVDALAGPDGLARPGVRPVGRVWQEPDGGVAAVGRTDLHTSIDTAGRSADRREDFETVYGDWDEVRAAAETDVEAGVDSDVEDKGPGTLAGAGASTTGEGRAALAAAEADPGSLADEHALTLMTAEGDLLDEVVALADALRRQSVGDEVTYVVNRNINFTNVCYVGCRFCAFAQRRSDADAFSLSLAQVADRAAEAWQLGATEVCMQGGIDPELPGTAYFDLVSAVRARVPQMHVHAFSPMEIVNGASRTGLSFEDFLIKARESGLGTIPGTAAEILDDDVRWILTKGKLPTATWLEVVGTAHRVGLRSSATMMYGHVDNPRHWVQHLRVIARQQDETGGFTEFVPLPFVHTSSPIYLAGLARPGPTLRDNLAVHAMARIMLHGRIDHIQTSWVKLGVEGTRAMLAAGADDLGGTLMEETISRMAGSEHGSAKTVEELVAIGAGINRPVRQRTTTYDVPAPRVP
;
A
#
# COMPACT_ATOMS: atom_id res chain seq x y z
N MET A 1 16.83 -34.04 -1.61
CA MET A 1 16.71 -34.62 -2.96
C MET A 1 15.25 -34.97 -3.17
N THR A 2 14.57 -34.28 -4.08
CA THR A 2 13.19 -34.58 -4.47
C THR A 2 13.17 -35.89 -5.29
N GLU A 3 12.16 -36.73 -5.08
CA GLU A 3 11.97 -37.92 -5.91
C GLU A 3 11.85 -37.55 -7.40
N PRO A 4 12.39 -38.37 -8.32
CA PRO A 4 12.28 -38.11 -9.75
C PRO A 4 10.82 -38.16 -10.20
N ILE A 5 10.37 -37.12 -10.91
CA ILE A 5 9.01 -37.04 -11.47
C ILE A 5 8.81 -38.17 -12.48
N THR A 6 7.80 -38.99 -12.24
CA THR A 6 7.44 -40.12 -13.10
C THR A 6 6.55 -39.67 -14.28
N PRO A 7 6.64 -40.33 -15.45
CA PRO A 7 5.73 -40.06 -16.57
C PRO A 7 4.25 -40.22 -16.22
N HIS A 8 3.92 -41.04 -15.21
CA HIS A 8 2.56 -41.20 -14.71
C HIS A 8 2.06 -39.94 -13.98
N GLN A 9 2.90 -39.31 -13.16
CA GLN A 9 2.56 -38.04 -12.50
C GLN A 9 2.29 -36.93 -13.52
N VAL A 10 3.09 -36.84 -14.58
CA VAL A 10 2.86 -35.87 -15.66
C VAL A 10 1.52 -36.11 -16.35
N ARG A 11 1.22 -37.35 -16.76
CA ARG A 11 -0.07 -37.70 -17.41
C ARG A 11 -1.27 -37.38 -16.52
N ARG A 12 -1.20 -37.71 -15.23
CA ARG A 12 -2.29 -37.44 -14.28
C ARG A 12 -2.54 -35.94 -14.13
N SER A 13 -1.47 -35.16 -13.98
CA SER A 13 -1.54 -33.70 -13.83
C SER A 13 -2.06 -33.03 -15.10
N LEU A 14 -1.61 -33.49 -16.27
CA LEU A 14 -2.07 -33.03 -17.57
C LEU A 14 -3.57 -33.29 -17.78
N ALA A 15 -4.04 -34.51 -17.47
CA ALA A 15 -5.45 -34.85 -17.60
C ALA A 15 -6.35 -33.99 -16.69
N ARG A 16 -5.83 -33.51 -15.55
CA ARG A 16 -6.54 -32.54 -14.69
C ARG A 16 -6.57 -31.15 -15.30
N ALA A 17 -5.44 -30.66 -15.80
CA ALA A 17 -5.34 -29.38 -16.49
C ALA A 17 -6.27 -29.33 -17.72
N GLU A 18 -6.36 -30.41 -18.50
CA GLU A 18 -7.27 -30.52 -19.66
C GLU A 18 -8.74 -30.37 -19.30
N ARG A 19 -9.15 -30.83 -18.10
CA ARG A 19 -10.51 -30.67 -17.57
C ARG A 19 -10.75 -29.31 -16.92
N GLY A 20 -9.76 -28.41 -16.92
CA GLY A 20 -9.84 -27.12 -16.24
C GLY A 20 -9.84 -27.21 -14.72
N ALA A 21 -9.36 -28.32 -14.14
CA ALA A 21 -9.24 -28.45 -12.69
C ALA A 21 -8.12 -27.53 -12.15
N ALA A 22 -8.29 -27.01 -10.94
CA ALA A 22 -7.23 -26.31 -10.24
C ALA A 22 -6.03 -27.25 -10.02
N VAL A 23 -4.85 -26.73 -10.35
CA VAL A 23 -3.55 -27.40 -10.23
C VAL A 23 -2.88 -26.91 -8.95
N ASP A 24 -2.29 -27.82 -8.18
CA ASP A 24 -1.48 -27.52 -6.99
C ASP A 24 0.03 -27.46 -7.33
N VAL A 25 0.88 -27.13 -6.35
CA VAL A 25 2.33 -27.01 -6.55
C VAL A 25 2.97 -28.33 -7.00
N SER A 26 2.49 -29.48 -6.50
CA SER A 26 3.02 -30.79 -6.87
C SER A 26 2.67 -31.16 -8.31
N GLU A 27 1.43 -30.89 -8.71
CA GLU A 27 0.95 -31.11 -10.07
C GLU A 27 1.65 -30.16 -11.05
N ALA A 28 1.84 -28.88 -10.69
CA ALA A 28 2.60 -27.93 -11.49
C ALA A 28 4.07 -28.35 -11.65
N THR A 29 4.70 -28.82 -10.57
CA THR A 29 6.06 -29.41 -10.61
C THR A 29 6.12 -30.56 -11.61
N ALA A 30 5.13 -31.45 -11.62
CA ALA A 30 5.08 -32.54 -12.57
C ALA A 30 4.89 -32.06 -14.02
N LEU A 31 4.03 -31.07 -14.25
CA LEU A 31 3.80 -30.50 -15.58
C LEU A 31 5.05 -29.81 -16.16
N LEU A 32 5.88 -29.18 -15.33
CA LEU A 32 7.16 -28.59 -15.77
C LEU A 32 8.15 -29.64 -16.33
N ALA A 33 7.97 -30.91 -15.97
CA ALA A 33 8.75 -32.03 -16.49
C ALA A 33 8.23 -32.57 -17.84
N ALA A 34 7.13 -32.05 -18.39
CA ALA A 34 6.56 -32.53 -19.65
C ALA A 34 7.51 -32.34 -20.84
N ARG A 35 7.59 -33.35 -21.72
CA ARG A 35 8.41 -33.38 -22.95
C ARG A 35 7.64 -34.07 -24.08
N GLY A 36 8.04 -33.85 -25.34
CA GLY A 36 7.42 -34.49 -26.51
C GLY A 36 5.89 -34.29 -26.57
N GLU A 37 5.15 -35.37 -26.85
CA GLU A 37 3.67 -35.30 -27.00
C GLU A 37 2.95 -34.74 -25.75
N GLN A 38 3.48 -34.99 -24.55
CA GLN A 38 2.90 -34.47 -23.32
C GLN A 38 3.06 -32.94 -23.24
N LEU A 39 4.19 -32.42 -23.71
CA LEU A 39 4.43 -30.98 -23.78
C LEU A 39 3.53 -30.31 -24.81
N ASP A 40 3.32 -30.95 -25.96
CA ASP A 40 2.43 -30.41 -27.00
C ASP A 40 0.97 -30.35 -26.53
N ALA A 41 0.51 -31.39 -25.82
CA ALA A 41 -0.80 -31.39 -25.17
C ALA A 41 -0.91 -30.30 -24.08
N LEU A 42 0.13 -30.14 -23.25
CA LEU A 42 0.20 -29.08 -22.24
C LEU A 42 0.13 -27.68 -22.86
N CYS A 43 0.90 -27.44 -23.93
CA CYS A 43 0.86 -26.20 -24.70
C CYS A 43 -0.54 -25.95 -25.26
N ALA A 44 -1.21 -26.97 -25.81
CA ALA A 44 -2.57 -26.85 -26.31
C ALA A 44 -3.57 -26.45 -25.21
N VAL A 45 -3.41 -26.93 -23.98
CA VAL A 45 -4.20 -26.46 -22.82
C VAL A 45 -3.93 -24.99 -22.55
N ALA A 46 -2.65 -24.60 -22.46
CA ALA A 46 -2.27 -23.22 -22.18
C ALA A 46 -2.76 -22.24 -23.24
N ALA A 47 -2.70 -22.61 -24.53
CA ALA A 47 -3.25 -21.82 -25.64
C ALA A 47 -4.77 -21.61 -25.49
N ARG A 48 -5.54 -22.64 -25.11
CA ARG A 48 -6.98 -22.48 -24.84
C ARG A 48 -7.25 -21.55 -23.67
N VAL A 49 -6.46 -21.61 -22.61
CA VAL A 49 -6.57 -20.71 -21.44
C VAL A 49 -6.29 -19.27 -21.86
N ARG A 50 -5.25 -19.05 -22.68
CA ARG A 50 -4.94 -17.73 -23.27
C ARG A 50 -6.11 -17.21 -24.09
N ASP A 51 -6.66 -18.00 -25.01
CA ASP A 51 -7.74 -17.57 -25.89
C ASP A 51 -9.01 -17.20 -25.12
N ALA A 52 -9.37 -17.99 -24.10
CA ALA A 52 -10.46 -17.66 -23.19
C ALA A 52 -10.21 -16.31 -22.49
N GLY A 53 -8.97 -16.03 -22.09
CA GLY A 53 -8.54 -14.77 -21.51
C GLY A 53 -8.67 -13.57 -22.45
N LEU A 54 -8.29 -13.74 -23.72
CA LEU A 54 -8.41 -12.72 -24.75
C LEU A 54 -9.88 -12.42 -25.09
N VAL A 55 -10.74 -13.44 -25.14
CA VAL A 55 -12.19 -13.27 -25.28
C VAL A 55 -12.77 -12.50 -24.09
N ALA A 56 -12.42 -12.89 -22.86
CA ALA A 56 -12.90 -12.24 -21.64
C ALA A 56 -12.46 -10.76 -21.54
N ALA A 57 -11.31 -10.42 -22.13
CA ALA A 57 -10.80 -9.05 -22.22
C ALA A 57 -11.37 -8.25 -23.41
N GLY A 58 -12.31 -8.81 -24.18
CA GLY A 58 -12.91 -8.13 -25.32
C GLY A 58 -12.00 -7.99 -26.55
N ARG A 59 -10.93 -8.78 -26.63
CA ARG A 59 -9.90 -8.70 -27.69
C ARG A 59 -9.52 -10.10 -28.22
N PRO A 60 -10.50 -10.88 -28.72
CA PRO A 60 -10.26 -12.25 -29.17
C PRO A 60 -9.16 -12.31 -30.23
N GLY A 61 -8.18 -13.20 -30.04
CA GLY A 61 -7.09 -13.41 -31.00
C GLY A 61 -6.03 -12.30 -31.06
N VAL A 62 -6.06 -11.30 -30.18
CA VAL A 62 -5.09 -10.20 -30.17
C VAL A 62 -3.91 -10.51 -29.25
N VAL A 63 -2.70 -10.54 -29.81
CA VAL A 63 -1.42 -10.56 -29.09
C VAL A 63 -0.87 -9.14 -29.06
N THR A 64 -0.38 -8.71 -27.89
CA THR A 64 0.14 -7.35 -27.72
C THR A 64 1.65 -7.25 -27.73
N TYR A 65 2.17 -6.04 -27.95
CA TYR A 65 3.55 -5.65 -27.71
C TYR A 65 3.59 -4.17 -27.33
N SER A 66 4.62 -3.74 -26.60
CA SER A 66 4.85 -2.32 -26.32
C SER A 66 5.94 -1.75 -27.24
N PRO A 67 5.66 -0.75 -28.09
CA PRO A 67 6.69 -0.04 -28.82
C PRO A 67 7.50 0.82 -27.85
N LYS A 68 8.76 0.47 -27.58
CA LYS A 68 9.55 1.13 -26.52
C LYS A 68 10.96 1.50 -26.94
N VAL A 69 11.55 2.47 -26.24
CA VAL A 69 13.01 2.64 -26.17
C VAL A 69 13.52 2.21 -24.81
N PHE A 70 14.74 1.66 -24.78
CA PHE A 70 15.41 1.21 -23.57
C PHE A 70 16.38 2.30 -23.12
N VAL A 71 16.21 2.82 -21.90
CA VAL A 71 17.01 3.90 -21.32
C VAL A 71 17.82 3.34 -20.14
N PRO A 72 19.10 2.97 -20.34
CA PRO A 72 19.94 2.43 -19.28
C PRO A 72 20.52 3.55 -18.42
N VAL A 73 19.69 4.12 -17.54
CA VAL A 73 20.00 5.31 -16.71
C VAL A 73 21.34 5.17 -15.99
N THR A 74 21.62 3.97 -15.45
CA THR A 74 22.93 3.60 -14.94
C THR A 74 23.17 2.11 -15.14
N ARG A 75 24.45 1.74 -15.30
CA ARG A 75 24.93 0.34 -15.29
C ARG A 75 25.64 -0.01 -13.99
N LEU A 76 25.72 0.91 -13.04
CA LEU A 76 26.20 0.61 -11.70
C LEU A 76 25.08 -0.05 -10.90
N CYS A 77 25.45 -0.99 -10.03
CA CYS A 77 24.52 -1.70 -9.17
C CYS A 77 25.21 -2.11 -7.87
N ARG A 78 24.46 -2.20 -6.76
CA ARG A 78 24.99 -2.78 -5.52
C ARG A 78 25.07 -4.30 -5.56
N ASP A 79 24.18 -4.95 -6.31
CA ASP A 79 24.15 -6.41 -6.48
C ASP A 79 25.32 -6.98 -7.30
N ARG A 80 25.44 -8.31 -7.26
CA ARG A 80 26.42 -9.10 -8.01
C ARG A 80 25.79 -10.38 -8.57
N CYS A 81 24.69 -10.24 -9.31
CA CYS A 81 24.02 -11.38 -9.92
C CYS A 81 24.97 -12.16 -10.84
N HIS A 82 25.14 -13.46 -10.62
CA HIS A 82 26.15 -14.26 -11.30
C HIS A 82 25.89 -14.48 -12.80
N TYR A 83 24.68 -14.15 -13.29
CA TYR A 83 24.26 -14.22 -14.70
C TYR A 83 24.19 -12.85 -15.40
N CYS A 84 24.39 -11.74 -14.68
CA CYS A 84 24.10 -10.42 -15.20
C CYS A 84 25.31 -9.77 -15.89
N THR A 85 25.13 -9.33 -17.13
CA THR A 85 26.12 -8.54 -17.89
C THR A 85 25.79 -7.04 -17.92
N PHE A 86 24.62 -6.65 -17.43
CA PHE A 86 24.20 -5.26 -17.42
C PHE A 86 25.02 -4.42 -16.41
N VAL A 87 25.48 -5.06 -15.34
CA VAL A 87 26.19 -4.40 -14.24
C VAL A 87 27.68 -4.23 -14.57
N GLU A 88 28.17 -3.04 -14.31
CA GLU A 88 29.56 -2.66 -14.44
C GLU A 88 30.06 -2.00 -13.15
N THR A 89 31.39 -1.94 -13.01
CA THR A 89 32.07 -1.21 -11.94
C THR A 89 32.42 0.22 -12.35
N PRO A 90 32.58 1.17 -11.41
CA PRO A 90 33.01 2.53 -11.73
C PRO A 90 34.28 2.59 -12.59
N GLY A 91 35.29 1.75 -12.28
CA GLY A 91 36.52 1.68 -13.08
C GLY A 91 36.35 1.06 -14.48
N GLN A 92 35.29 0.28 -14.74
CA GLN A 92 34.93 -0.12 -16.10
C GLN A 92 34.29 1.05 -16.86
N ALA A 93 33.33 1.73 -16.24
CA ALA A 93 32.68 2.89 -16.83
C ALA A 93 33.69 4.00 -17.18
N GLU A 94 34.61 4.31 -16.26
CA GLU A 94 35.66 5.33 -16.46
C GLU A 94 36.59 4.96 -17.64
N ARG A 95 37.03 3.70 -17.74
CA ARG A 95 37.89 3.25 -18.85
C ARG A 95 37.21 3.36 -20.22
N GLU A 96 35.89 3.28 -20.24
CA GLU A 96 35.08 3.46 -21.45
C GLU A 96 34.61 4.90 -21.65
N GLY A 97 35.04 5.83 -20.80
CA GLY A 97 34.66 7.25 -20.88
C GLY A 97 33.19 7.51 -20.54
N ARG A 98 32.55 6.64 -19.78
CA ARG A 98 31.13 6.72 -19.41
C ARG A 98 30.98 7.23 -17.98
N ALA A 99 30.05 8.17 -17.80
CA ALA A 99 29.67 8.66 -16.49
C ALA A 99 28.90 7.58 -15.68
N PRO A 100 28.86 7.69 -14.34
CA PRO A 100 28.07 6.80 -13.48
C PRO A 100 26.58 6.69 -13.87
N PHE A 101 26.00 7.79 -14.36
CA PHE A 101 24.63 7.88 -14.85
C PHE A 101 24.60 8.59 -16.20
N LEU A 102 23.63 8.26 -17.05
CA LEU A 102 23.30 9.06 -18.22
C LEU A 102 22.86 10.44 -17.78
N SER A 103 23.34 11.47 -18.48
CA SER A 103 22.91 12.85 -18.29
C SER A 103 21.46 13.07 -18.76
N PRO A 104 20.80 14.15 -18.31
CA PRO A 104 19.46 14.46 -18.78
C PRO A 104 19.34 14.60 -20.29
N ASP A 105 20.35 15.19 -20.95
CA ASP A 105 20.36 15.40 -22.40
C ASP A 105 20.51 14.07 -23.16
N GLU A 106 21.30 13.12 -22.65
CA GLU A 106 21.42 11.78 -23.25
C GLU A 106 20.10 11.00 -23.12
N ILE A 107 19.45 11.06 -21.96
CA ILE A 107 18.15 10.41 -21.73
C ILE A 107 17.10 10.98 -22.70
N LEU A 108 17.05 12.31 -22.82
CA LEU A 108 16.09 12.98 -23.71
C LEU A 108 16.39 12.73 -25.18
N ALA A 109 17.65 12.66 -25.59
CA ALA A 109 18.00 12.30 -26.96
C ALA A 109 17.50 10.90 -27.33
N ILE A 110 17.73 9.90 -26.46
CA ILE A 110 17.23 8.52 -26.67
C ILE A 110 15.70 8.51 -26.74
N ALA A 111 15.03 9.24 -25.83
CA ALA A 111 13.58 9.32 -25.80
C ALA A 111 13.01 10.01 -27.05
N ALA A 112 13.61 11.11 -27.51
CA ALA A 112 13.19 11.86 -28.68
C ALA A 112 13.36 11.03 -29.97
N ASP A 113 14.48 10.33 -30.12
CA ASP A 113 14.72 9.41 -31.24
C ASP A 113 13.70 8.26 -31.23
N GLY A 114 13.38 7.74 -30.04
CA GLY A 114 12.30 6.77 -29.84
C GLY A 114 10.94 7.26 -30.30
N ALA A 115 10.54 8.44 -29.83
CA ALA A 115 9.30 9.11 -30.22
C ALA A 115 9.23 9.33 -31.75
N ALA A 116 10.34 9.74 -32.38
CA ALA A 116 10.46 9.92 -33.82
C ALA A 116 10.29 8.60 -34.59
N LEU A 117 10.61 7.45 -33.98
CA LEU A 117 10.39 6.12 -34.55
C LEU A 117 9.03 5.50 -34.19
N GLY A 118 8.19 6.22 -33.42
CA GLY A 118 6.84 5.77 -33.05
C GLY A 118 6.81 4.87 -31.82
N CYS A 119 7.86 4.89 -30.99
CA CYS A 119 7.78 4.34 -29.64
C CYS A 119 6.74 5.12 -28.81
N LEU A 120 6.15 4.44 -27.83
CA LEU A 120 5.17 4.99 -26.89
C LEU A 120 5.62 4.86 -25.44
N GLU A 121 6.61 4.00 -25.19
CA GLU A 121 7.18 3.75 -23.87
C GLU A 121 8.67 4.12 -23.84
N ALA A 122 9.09 4.74 -22.74
CA ALA A 122 10.49 4.85 -22.35
C ALA A 122 10.73 3.91 -21.16
N LEU A 123 11.41 2.79 -21.39
CA LEU A 123 11.74 1.82 -20.36
C LEU A 123 13.03 2.24 -19.65
N PHE A 124 12.90 2.81 -18.46
CA PHE A 124 14.01 3.16 -17.59
C PHE A 124 14.48 1.90 -16.89
N THR A 125 15.75 1.55 -17.10
CA THR A 125 16.39 0.42 -16.42
C THR A 125 17.67 0.89 -15.76
N LEU A 126 17.96 0.32 -14.61
CA LEU A 126 19.09 0.70 -13.77
C LEU A 126 19.48 -0.48 -12.89
N GLY A 127 20.68 -0.41 -12.30
CA GLY A 127 21.01 -1.27 -11.17
C GLY A 127 20.43 -0.75 -9.87
N ASP A 128 20.17 -1.66 -8.94
CA ASP A 128 19.63 -1.36 -7.62
C ASP A 128 20.67 -0.60 -6.78
N ARG A 129 20.24 0.57 -6.27
CA ARG A 129 20.93 1.43 -5.28
C ARG A 129 22.46 1.47 -5.41
N PRO A 130 23.03 1.84 -6.58
CA PRO A 130 24.48 1.91 -6.76
C PRO A 130 25.17 2.82 -5.74
N GLU A 131 24.49 3.87 -5.29
CA GLU A 131 24.98 4.83 -4.28
C GLU A 131 25.32 4.18 -2.94
N ASP A 132 24.71 3.04 -2.58
CA ASP A 132 25.00 2.35 -1.32
C ASP A 132 26.35 1.63 -1.35
N ARG A 133 26.81 1.24 -2.54
CA ARG A 133 28.05 0.49 -2.73
C ARG A 133 29.20 1.33 -3.28
N TRP A 134 28.88 2.29 -4.15
CA TRP A 134 29.86 3.04 -4.93
C TRP A 134 29.83 4.53 -4.54
N PRO A 135 30.87 5.04 -3.86
CA PRO A 135 30.98 6.47 -3.54
C PRO A 135 30.85 7.37 -4.78
N GLU A 136 31.36 6.92 -5.92
CA GLU A 136 31.31 7.65 -7.20
C GLU A 136 29.86 7.90 -7.67
N ALA A 137 28.95 6.96 -7.40
CA ALA A 137 27.54 7.12 -7.71
C ALA A 137 26.90 8.14 -6.77
N ARG A 138 27.20 8.08 -5.46
CA ARG A 138 26.70 9.03 -4.46
C ARG A 138 27.17 10.45 -4.75
N GLU A 139 28.48 10.66 -4.96
CA GLU A 139 29.06 11.96 -5.27
C GLU A 139 28.48 12.55 -6.58
N TRP A 140 28.22 11.70 -7.58
CA TRP A 140 27.60 12.13 -8.83
C TRP A 140 26.18 12.68 -8.61
N LEU A 141 25.38 12.02 -7.76
CA LEU A 141 24.01 12.42 -7.42
C LEU A 141 24.01 13.70 -6.56
N GLU A 142 24.81 13.74 -5.49
CA GLU A 142 24.90 14.87 -4.56
C GLU A 142 25.35 16.15 -5.28
N SER A 143 26.35 16.06 -6.16
CA SER A 143 26.82 17.21 -6.97
C SER A 143 25.78 17.77 -7.93
N ARG A 144 24.67 17.05 -8.14
CA ARG A 144 23.53 17.46 -8.98
C ARG A 144 22.26 17.71 -8.16
N GLY A 145 22.35 17.67 -6.83
CA GLY A 145 21.24 17.95 -5.93
C GLY A 145 20.23 16.80 -5.80
N TYR A 146 20.62 15.56 -6.09
CA TYR A 146 19.78 14.39 -5.87
C TYR A 146 20.26 13.62 -4.64
N ASP A 147 19.32 13.25 -3.78
CA ASP A 147 19.53 12.45 -2.57
C ASP A 147 19.63 10.94 -2.83
N SER A 148 19.13 10.50 -3.99
CA SER A 148 19.04 9.08 -4.35
C SER A 148 18.96 8.88 -5.87
N THR A 149 19.29 7.66 -6.32
CA THR A 149 19.10 7.25 -7.71
C THR A 149 17.64 7.41 -8.14
N LEU A 150 16.68 7.10 -7.26
CA LEU A 150 15.25 7.16 -7.60
C LEU A 150 14.71 8.59 -7.68
N ALA A 151 15.26 9.53 -6.91
CA ALA A 151 14.97 10.96 -7.10
C ALA A 151 15.43 11.44 -8.48
N TYR A 152 16.61 11.01 -8.93
CA TYR A 152 17.08 11.32 -10.28
C TYR A 152 16.16 10.70 -11.35
N VAL A 153 15.82 9.42 -11.22
CA VAL A 153 14.89 8.73 -12.13
C VAL A 153 13.54 9.45 -12.21
N ARG A 154 12.99 9.89 -11.07
CA ARG A 154 11.75 10.67 -11.04
C ARG A 154 11.86 11.95 -11.86
N ALA A 155 12.92 12.72 -11.66
CA ALA A 155 13.14 13.96 -12.40
C ALA A 155 13.25 13.72 -13.91
N MET A 156 13.94 12.64 -14.31
CA MET A 156 14.09 12.29 -15.72
C MET A 156 12.80 11.77 -16.34
N ALA A 157 11.98 11.04 -15.59
CA ALA A 157 10.66 10.59 -16.03
C ALA A 157 9.73 11.78 -16.35
N VAL A 158 9.74 12.82 -15.49
CA VAL A 158 9.02 14.08 -15.75
C VAL A 158 9.49 14.71 -17.05
N ARG A 159 10.81 14.91 -17.24
CA ARG A 159 11.33 15.52 -18.47
C ARG A 159 10.98 14.72 -19.73
N VAL A 160 11.00 13.38 -19.67
CA VAL A 160 10.61 12.54 -20.80
C VAL A 160 9.12 12.72 -21.16
N LEU A 161 8.23 12.79 -20.16
CA LEU A 161 6.81 13.09 -20.37
C LEU A 161 6.63 14.47 -21.02
N GLU A 162 7.35 15.48 -20.54
CA GLU A 162 7.23 16.87 -20.98
C GLU A 162 7.76 17.14 -22.37
N GLU A 163 8.92 16.57 -22.69
CA GLU A 163 9.67 16.95 -23.88
C GLU A 163 9.40 15.99 -25.05
N THR A 164 9.03 14.73 -24.76
CA THR A 164 8.86 13.69 -25.80
C THR A 164 7.45 13.11 -25.85
N GLY A 165 6.73 13.12 -24.71
CA GLY A 165 5.42 12.50 -24.57
C GLY A 165 5.45 10.97 -24.47
N LEU A 166 6.63 10.33 -24.45
CA LEU A 166 6.76 8.92 -24.14
C LEU A 166 6.30 8.66 -22.70
N LEU A 167 5.63 7.53 -22.48
CA LEU A 167 5.22 7.10 -21.15
C LEU A 167 6.39 6.40 -20.44
N PRO A 168 6.84 6.87 -19.28
CA PRO A 168 7.88 6.20 -18.52
C PRO A 168 7.39 4.87 -17.96
N HIS A 169 8.16 3.81 -18.20
CA HIS A 169 8.10 2.55 -17.47
C HIS A 169 9.36 2.46 -16.62
N LEU A 170 9.22 2.53 -15.30
CA LEU A 170 10.39 2.52 -14.43
C LEU A 170 10.60 1.11 -13.90
N ASN A 171 11.77 0.53 -14.18
CA ASN A 171 12.20 -0.77 -13.64
C ASN A 171 13.45 -0.60 -12.74
N PRO A 172 13.29 0.04 -11.56
CA PRO A 172 14.41 0.36 -10.69
C PRO A 172 14.88 -0.75 -9.76
N GLY A 173 14.23 -1.92 -9.79
CA GLY A 173 14.53 -3.00 -8.85
C GLY A 173 13.77 -2.84 -7.53
N VAL A 174 14.43 -3.09 -6.40
CA VAL A 174 13.82 -3.03 -5.07
C VAL A 174 13.49 -1.59 -4.65
N MET A 175 12.22 -1.35 -4.33
CA MET A 175 11.69 -0.05 -3.89
C MET A 175 11.06 -0.16 -2.50
N SER A 176 11.16 0.89 -1.70
CA SER A 176 10.34 1.08 -0.51
C SER A 176 8.94 1.56 -0.89
N TRP A 177 8.00 1.44 0.05
CA TRP A 177 6.67 2.04 -0.06
C TRP A 177 6.71 3.53 -0.43
N GLU A 178 7.59 4.29 0.21
CA GLU A 178 7.72 5.73 -0.01
C GLU A 178 8.23 6.05 -1.41
N GLU A 179 9.28 5.36 -1.84
CA GLU A 179 9.85 5.53 -3.18
C GLU A 179 8.81 5.21 -4.26
N MET A 180 8.05 4.14 -4.08
CA MET A 180 6.99 3.78 -5.01
C MET A 180 5.86 4.82 -5.04
N THR A 181 5.50 5.38 -3.87
CA THR A 181 4.54 6.48 -3.76
C THR A 181 5.04 7.73 -4.50
N ARG A 182 6.35 8.03 -4.45
CA ARG A 182 6.97 9.16 -5.17
C ARG A 182 7.09 8.93 -6.69
N LEU A 183 7.20 7.68 -7.14
CA LEU A 183 7.36 7.30 -8.55
C LEU A 183 6.03 7.10 -9.28
N LYS A 184 4.98 6.61 -8.60
CA LYS A 184 3.64 6.40 -9.19
C LYS A 184 3.11 7.61 -9.97
N PRO A 185 3.27 8.87 -9.50
CA PRO A 185 2.75 10.00 -10.23
C PRO A 185 3.39 10.18 -11.59
N VAL A 186 4.65 9.78 -11.81
CA VAL A 186 5.42 10.07 -13.03
C VAL A 186 5.51 8.88 -13.98
N ALA A 187 4.87 7.75 -13.67
CA ALA A 187 4.99 6.52 -14.45
C ALA A 187 3.68 5.71 -14.42
N PRO A 188 3.07 5.40 -15.59
CA PRO A 188 1.89 4.53 -15.63
C PRO A 188 2.15 3.08 -15.22
N SER A 189 3.42 2.65 -15.24
CA SER A 189 3.85 1.30 -14.87
C SER A 189 5.21 1.34 -14.17
N LEU A 190 5.33 0.55 -13.10
CA LEU A 190 6.61 0.22 -12.49
C LEU A 190 6.92 -1.27 -12.70
N GLY A 191 8.18 -1.66 -12.52
CA GLY A 191 8.59 -3.03 -12.71
C GLY A 191 9.74 -3.48 -11.83
N MET A 192 9.76 -4.79 -11.59
CA MET A 192 10.87 -5.51 -10.98
C MET A 192 10.63 -7.01 -11.23
N MET A 193 11.61 -7.71 -11.80
CA MET A 193 11.55 -9.18 -11.87
C MET A 193 11.48 -9.79 -10.47
N LEU A 194 10.72 -10.87 -10.24
CA LEU A 194 10.85 -11.65 -8.99
C LEU A 194 12.01 -12.64 -9.10
N GLU A 195 12.30 -13.07 -10.32
CA GLU A 195 13.29 -14.09 -10.70
C GLU A 195 12.99 -15.48 -10.12
N THR A 196 12.99 -15.63 -8.80
CA THR A 196 12.80 -16.90 -8.09
C THR A 196 12.41 -16.63 -6.63
N THR A 197 11.66 -17.55 -6.01
CA THR A 197 11.42 -17.57 -4.56
C THR A 197 12.42 -18.43 -3.78
N SER A 198 13.45 -18.97 -4.44
CA SER A 198 14.41 -19.88 -3.80
C SER A 198 15.38 -19.14 -2.86
N ALA A 199 15.20 -19.33 -1.55
CA ALA A 199 16.18 -18.90 -0.55
C ALA A 199 17.54 -19.58 -0.75
N ARG A 200 17.56 -20.82 -1.24
CA ARG A 200 18.80 -21.56 -1.53
C ARG A 200 19.68 -20.82 -2.53
N LEU A 201 19.11 -20.28 -3.62
CA LEU A 201 19.89 -19.56 -4.63
C LEU A 201 20.46 -18.22 -4.12
N PHE A 202 19.83 -17.64 -3.10
CA PHE A 202 20.27 -16.42 -2.44
C PHE A 202 21.33 -16.69 -1.35
N GLU A 203 21.13 -17.71 -0.52
CA GLU A 203 21.97 -17.99 0.67
C GLU A 203 23.20 -18.84 0.35
N THR A 204 23.15 -19.69 -0.69
CA THR A 204 24.20 -20.68 -0.95
C THR A 204 25.32 -20.09 -1.81
N ARG A 205 26.55 -20.13 -1.30
CA ARG A 205 27.74 -19.65 -2.02
C ARG A 205 27.89 -20.32 -3.38
N GLY A 206 27.98 -19.50 -4.43
CA GLY A 206 28.18 -19.94 -5.81
C GLY A 206 26.90 -20.00 -6.63
N GLU A 207 25.72 -19.96 -6.00
CA GLU A 207 24.43 -19.88 -6.69
C GLU A 207 24.16 -18.48 -7.26
N ALA A 208 23.17 -18.38 -8.14
CA ALA A 208 22.92 -17.21 -9.00
C ALA A 208 22.82 -15.85 -8.30
N HIS A 209 22.26 -15.83 -7.09
CA HIS A 209 21.94 -14.60 -6.34
C HIS A 209 22.82 -14.39 -5.11
N PHE A 210 23.77 -15.29 -4.84
CA PHE A 210 24.65 -15.17 -3.69
C PHE A 210 25.44 -13.85 -3.69
N GLY A 211 25.38 -13.12 -2.58
CA GLY A 211 26.06 -11.83 -2.43
C GLY A 211 25.38 -10.65 -3.14
N SER A 212 24.09 -10.79 -3.50
CA SER A 212 23.25 -9.73 -4.07
C SER A 212 22.10 -9.39 -3.09
N PRO A 213 22.24 -8.37 -2.23
CA PRO A 213 21.27 -8.09 -1.16
C PRO A 213 19.84 -7.84 -1.66
N ASP A 214 19.65 -7.28 -2.86
CA ASP A 214 18.30 -7.03 -3.40
C ASP A 214 17.67 -8.25 -4.09
N LYS A 215 18.39 -9.37 -4.11
CA LYS A 215 17.90 -10.65 -4.62
C LYS A 215 17.33 -11.57 -3.55
N ASP A 216 17.14 -11.07 -2.33
CA ASP A 216 16.37 -11.75 -1.30
C ASP A 216 14.89 -11.91 -1.75
N PRO A 217 14.38 -13.15 -1.88
CA PRO A 217 12.98 -13.39 -2.22
C PRO A 217 11.96 -12.66 -1.35
N ALA A 218 12.20 -12.54 -0.04
CA ALA A 218 11.27 -11.92 0.89
C ALA A 218 11.14 -10.42 0.63
N VAL A 219 12.27 -9.75 0.36
CA VAL A 219 12.31 -8.34 -0.02
C VAL A 219 11.56 -8.11 -1.32
N ARG A 220 11.79 -8.97 -2.33
CA ARG A 220 11.15 -8.81 -3.65
C ARG A 220 9.64 -9.07 -3.61
N LEU A 221 9.20 -10.07 -2.85
CA LEU A 221 7.77 -10.32 -2.64
C LEU A 221 7.09 -9.13 -1.93
N ARG A 222 7.78 -8.49 -0.98
CA ARG A 222 7.27 -7.28 -0.32
C ARG A 222 7.08 -6.12 -1.30
N VAL A 223 8.00 -5.92 -2.25
CA VAL A 223 7.83 -4.89 -3.31
C VAL A 223 6.56 -5.15 -4.13
N LEU A 224 6.29 -6.40 -4.51
CA LEU A 224 5.08 -6.75 -5.26
C LEU A 224 3.81 -6.53 -4.43
N GLU A 225 3.87 -6.81 -3.13
CA GLU A 225 2.77 -6.53 -2.20
C GLU A 225 2.53 -5.02 -2.05
N ASP A 226 3.58 -4.22 -1.87
CA ASP A 226 3.49 -2.77 -1.74
C ASP A 226 2.94 -2.13 -3.03
N ALA A 227 3.36 -2.61 -4.21
CA ALA A 227 2.78 -2.19 -5.49
C ALA A 227 1.28 -2.50 -5.57
N GLY A 228 0.91 -3.67 -5.06
CA GLY A 228 -0.46 -4.08 -4.86
C GLY A 228 -1.29 -3.13 -4.03
N ARG A 229 -0.78 -2.85 -2.83
CA ARG A 229 -1.40 -1.98 -1.85
C ARG A 229 -1.51 -0.52 -2.33
N LEU A 230 -0.49 -0.03 -3.05
CA LEU A 230 -0.47 1.30 -3.65
C LEU A 230 -1.28 1.42 -4.95
N SER A 231 -1.88 0.33 -5.45
CA SER A 231 -2.55 0.29 -6.76
C SER A 231 -1.65 0.81 -7.88
N VAL A 232 -0.43 0.28 -7.97
CA VAL A 232 0.52 0.56 -9.05
C VAL A 232 0.48 -0.59 -10.04
N PRO A 233 0.11 -0.38 -11.32
CA PRO A 233 0.29 -1.39 -12.35
C PRO A 233 1.76 -1.81 -12.41
N PHE A 234 2.02 -3.11 -12.19
CA PHE A 234 3.36 -3.60 -11.93
C PHE A 234 3.73 -4.77 -12.84
N THR A 235 4.91 -4.69 -13.45
CA THR A 235 5.47 -5.76 -14.28
C THR A 235 6.46 -6.58 -13.48
N SER A 236 6.27 -7.90 -13.43
CA SER A 236 7.19 -8.82 -12.76
C SER A 236 7.35 -10.11 -13.55
N GLY A 237 8.04 -11.11 -13.00
CA GLY A 237 8.32 -12.33 -13.72
C GLY A 237 9.31 -13.25 -13.04
N LEU A 238 9.53 -14.41 -13.65
CA LEU A 238 10.50 -15.40 -13.22
C LEU A 238 11.58 -15.59 -14.28
N LEU A 239 12.79 -15.91 -13.81
CA LEU A 239 13.93 -16.25 -14.64
C LEU A 239 14.18 -17.76 -14.51
N VAL A 240 14.18 -18.45 -15.64
CA VAL A 240 14.17 -19.91 -15.71
C VAL A 240 15.50 -20.41 -16.28
N GLY A 241 16.19 -21.27 -15.55
CA GLY A 241 17.48 -21.86 -15.89
C GLY A 241 18.67 -21.29 -15.12
N ILE A 242 18.44 -20.67 -13.95
CA ILE A 242 19.49 -20.08 -13.11
C ILE A 242 19.96 -20.98 -11.96
N GLY A 243 19.48 -22.22 -11.91
CA GLY A 243 19.85 -23.20 -10.88
C GLY A 243 18.68 -23.62 -9.98
N GLU A 244 17.50 -23.07 -10.20
CA GLU A 244 16.26 -23.47 -9.52
C GLU A 244 15.81 -24.89 -9.93
N THR A 245 15.21 -25.60 -8.99
CA THR A 245 14.53 -26.88 -9.20
C THR A 245 13.14 -26.67 -9.80
N LEU A 246 12.54 -27.72 -10.34
CA LEU A 246 11.17 -27.65 -10.86
C LEU A 246 10.14 -27.26 -9.78
N THR A 247 10.36 -27.68 -8.53
CA THR A 247 9.50 -27.29 -7.40
C THR A 247 9.64 -25.81 -7.10
N GLU A 248 10.87 -25.29 -7.01
CA GLU A 248 11.11 -23.85 -6.78
C GLU A 248 10.51 -22.98 -7.91
N ARG A 249 10.54 -23.46 -9.18
CA ARG A 249 9.81 -22.79 -10.29
C ARG A 249 8.31 -22.76 -10.03
N ALA A 250 7.72 -23.90 -9.66
CA ALA A 250 6.29 -23.99 -9.37
C ALA A 250 5.90 -23.07 -8.21
N GLU A 251 6.65 -23.09 -7.10
CA GLU A 251 6.45 -22.21 -5.95
C GLU A 251 6.51 -20.73 -6.34
N THR A 252 7.49 -20.34 -7.17
CA THR A 252 7.60 -18.97 -7.69
C THR A 252 6.36 -18.55 -8.48
N ILE A 253 5.85 -19.42 -9.36
CA ILE A 253 4.63 -19.16 -10.14
C ILE A 253 3.41 -19.03 -9.21
N PHE A 254 3.32 -19.84 -8.16
CA PHE A 254 2.23 -19.75 -7.18
C PHE A 254 2.34 -18.51 -6.30
N ALA A 255 3.54 -18.04 -5.97
CA ALA A 255 3.75 -16.78 -5.27
C ALA A 255 3.27 -15.59 -6.11
N LEU A 256 3.62 -15.56 -7.41
CA LEU A 256 3.08 -14.58 -8.36
C LEU A 256 1.56 -14.68 -8.49
N ARG A 257 0.99 -15.89 -8.52
CA ARG A 257 -0.47 -16.09 -8.51
C ARG A 257 -1.12 -15.51 -7.26
N GLY A 258 -0.54 -15.78 -6.09
CA GLY A 258 -1.04 -15.30 -4.81
C GLY A 258 -1.06 -13.77 -4.78
N ASN A 259 0.04 -13.13 -5.17
CA ASN A 259 0.11 -11.67 -5.27
C ASN A 259 -0.88 -11.09 -6.29
N ALA A 260 -0.96 -11.67 -7.50
CA ALA A 260 -1.86 -11.22 -8.54
C ALA A 260 -3.34 -11.30 -8.13
N ARG A 261 -3.75 -12.36 -7.41
CA ARG A 261 -5.12 -12.50 -6.90
C ARG A 261 -5.41 -11.48 -5.80
N ARG A 262 -4.52 -11.40 -4.80
CA ARG A 262 -4.67 -10.53 -3.62
C ARG A 262 -4.76 -9.06 -3.94
N TYR A 263 -3.88 -8.62 -4.82
CA TYR A 263 -3.69 -7.20 -5.05
C TYR A 263 -4.20 -6.73 -6.41
N GLY A 264 -4.12 -7.58 -7.44
CA GLY A 264 -4.53 -7.23 -8.80
C GLY A 264 -3.65 -6.19 -9.47
N ALA A 265 -2.43 -5.93 -8.96
CA ALA A 265 -1.47 -4.97 -9.51
C ALA A 265 -0.56 -5.57 -10.59
N LEU A 266 -0.27 -6.87 -10.51
CA LEU A 266 0.50 -7.56 -11.53
C LEU A 266 -0.25 -7.54 -12.86
N GLN A 267 0.21 -6.70 -13.78
CA GLN A 267 -0.38 -6.55 -15.10
C GLN A 267 0.18 -7.59 -16.09
N GLU A 268 1.42 -8.00 -15.85
CA GLU A 268 2.18 -8.88 -16.73
C GLU A 268 3.16 -9.72 -15.93
N VAL A 269 3.24 -11.01 -16.28
CA VAL A 269 4.24 -11.96 -15.78
C VAL A 269 5.15 -12.38 -16.93
N ILE A 270 6.40 -11.98 -16.83
CA ILE A 270 7.48 -12.32 -17.77
C ILE A 270 8.04 -13.69 -17.40
N VAL A 271 7.98 -14.63 -18.33
CA VAL A 271 8.74 -15.88 -18.24
C VAL A 271 9.99 -15.71 -19.10
N GLN A 272 11.13 -15.48 -18.47
CA GLN A 272 12.39 -15.26 -19.17
C GLN A 272 13.29 -16.48 -19.02
N ASN A 273 13.90 -16.95 -20.10
CA ASN A 273 14.91 -17.99 -20.05
C ASN A 273 16.31 -17.42 -19.76
N PHE A 274 17.11 -18.20 -19.04
CA PHE A 274 18.54 -17.98 -18.88
C PHE A 274 19.27 -18.30 -20.18
N ARG A 275 20.22 -17.43 -20.52
CA ARG A 275 21.20 -17.60 -21.60
C ARG A 275 22.59 -17.37 -21.02
N ALA A 276 23.48 -18.33 -21.21
CA ALA A 276 24.84 -18.28 -20.70
C ALA A 276 25.66 -17.22 -21.45
N LYS A 277 26.44 -16.45 -20.69
CA LYS A 277 27.22 -15.33 -21.23
C LYS A 277 28.68 -15.44 -20.82
N PRO A 278 29.65 -15.26 -21.76
CA PRO A 278 31.07 -15.43 -21.49
C PRO A 278 31.62 -14.62 -20.30
N GLU A 279 31.11 -13.40 -20.13
CA GLU A 279 31.60 -12.42 -19.14
C GLU A 279 30.97 -12.59 -17.74
N THR A 280 30.22 -13.67 -17.52
CA THR A 280 29.49 -13.89 -16.27
C THR A 280 30.08 -15.03 -15.43
N ALA A 281 29.80 -15.05 -14.14
CA ALA A 281 30.19 -16.16 -13.27
C ALA A 281 29.50 -17.48 -13.70
N MET A 282 28.31 -17.38 -14.31
CA MET A 282 27.56 -18.51 -14.87
C MET A 282 27.90 -18.85 -16.33
N ARG A 283 29.04 -18.39 -16.87
CA ARG A 283 29.43 -18.65 -18.27
C ARG A 283 29.48 -20.12 -18.70
N HIS A 284 29.63 -21.05 -17.74
CA HIS A 284 29.69 -22.49 -17.98
C HIS A 284 28.37 -23.22 -17.69
N ALA A 285 27.34 -22.49 -17.28
CA ALA A 285 26.00 -23.05 -17.15
C ALA A 285 25.39 -23.30 -18.54
N HIS A 286 24.48 -24.27 -18.63
CA HIS A 286 23.78 -24.55 -19.88
C HIS A 286 22.64 -23.55 -20.10
N ASP A 287 22.46 -23.13 -21.35
CA ASP A 287 21.23 -22.46 -21.78
C ASP A 287 20.00 -23.30 -21.44
N LEU A 288 18.89 -22.64 -21.11
CA LEU A 288 17.61 -23.34 -20.95
C LEU A 288 17.15 -23.90 -22.32
N GLY A 289 16.89 -25.20 -22.38
CA GLY A 289 16.36 -25.85 -23.58
C GLY A 289 14.95 -25.37 -23.95
N LEU A 290 14.63 -25.41 -25.25
CA LEU A 290 13.33 -24.92 -25.75
C LEU A 290 12.13 -25.67 -25.17
N GLU A 291 12.21 -26.99 -25.01
CA GLU A 291 11.12 -27.78 -24.42
C GLU A 291 10.86 -27.38 -22.96
N GLU A 292 11.92 -27.15 -22.18
CA GLU A 292 11.82 -26.66 -20.80
C GLU A 292 11.22 -25.27 -20.73
N TYR A 293 11.62 -24.39 -21.64
CA TYR A 293 11.09 -23.04 -21.70
C TYR A 293 9.60 -23.02 -22.05
N ARG A 294 9.18 -23.81 -23.05
CA ARG A 294 7.77 -24.01 -23.41
C ARG A 294 6.97 -24.56 -22.24
N ALA A 295 7.51 -25.54 -21.50
CA ALA A 295 6.86 -26.09 -20.32
C ALA A 295 6.66 -25.02 -19.24
N ALA A 296 7.68 -24.21 -18.96
CA ALA A 296 7.60 -23.11 -18.00
C ALA A 296 6.52 -22.08 -18.37
N ILE A 297 6.46 -21.66 -19.64
CA ILE A 297 5.43 -20.73 -20.13
C ILE A 297 4.04 -21.34 -19.99
N ALA A 298 3.85 -22.58 -20.43
CA ALA A 298 2.56 -23.24 -20.42
C ALA A 298 2.03 -23.47 -19.00
N VAL A 299 2.90 -23.89 -18.07
CA VAL A 299 2.53 -24.02 -16.65
C VAL A 299 2.21 -22.66 -16.04
N THR A 300 3.01 -21.62 -16.30
CA THR A 300 2.73 -20.25 -15.85
C THR A 300 1.35 -19.79 -16.31
N ARG A 301 1.00 -19.97 -17.59
CA ARG A 301 -0.33 -19.65 -18.13
C ARG A 301 -1.45 -20.41 -17.45
N ILE A 302 -1.30 -21.72 -17.22
CA ILE A 302 -2.33 -22.55 -16.59
C ILE A 302 -2.53 -22.16 -15.12
N VAL A 303 -1.44 -21.95 -14.38
CA VAL A 303 -1.49 -21.62 -12.95
C VAL A 303 -2.04 -20.21 -12.72
N LEU A 304 -1.61 -19.21 -13.49
CA LEU A 304 -2.09 -17.82 -13.38
C LEU A 304 -3.49 -17.63 -13.99
N GLY A 305 -3.90 -18.54 -14.88
CA GLY A 305 -5.22 -18.58 -15.47
C GLY A 305 -5.40 -17.62 -16.67
N PRO A 306 -6.66 -17.41 -17.10
CA PRO A 306 -6.96 -16.70 -18.35
C PRO A 306 -6.77 -15.18 -18.24
N ARG A 307 -6.88 -14.59 -17.05
CA ARG A 307 -6.89 -13.12 -16.89
C ARG A 307 -5.49 -12.48 -16.96
N MET A 308 -4.46 -13.20 -16.54
CA MET A 308 -3.09 -12.68 -16.49
C MET A 308 -2.48 -12.50 -17.89
N ARG A 309 -1.57 -11.54 -18.07
CA ARG A 309 -0.76 -11.41 -19.29
C ARG A 309 0.56 -12.13 -19.09
N VAL A 310 0.85 -13.05 -20.01
CA VAL A 310 2.06 -13.86 -19.96
C VAL A 310 2.95 -13.45 -21.11
N GLN A 311 4.08 -12.87 -20.74
CA GLN A 311 5.10 -12.39 -21.67
C GLN A 311 6.25 -13.38 -21.77
N ALA A 312 6.80 -13.55 -22.97
CA ALA A 312 8.08 -14.20 -23.18
C ALA A 312 8.93 -13.35 -24.15
N PRO A 313 10.18 -12.98 -23.81
CA PRO A 313 11.01 -12.15 -24.68
C PRO A 313 11.30 -12.84 -26.02
N PRO A 314 10.91 -12.24 -27.17
CA PRO A 314 11.00 -12.91 -28.47
C PRO A 314 12.44 -12.93 -29.03
N ASN A 315 13.36 -12.12 -28.50
CA ASN A 315 14.77 -12.08 -28.88
C ASN A 315 15.60 -13.22 -28.25
N LEU A 316 15.09 -13.87 -27.20
CA LEU A 316 15.83 -14.91 -26.45
C LEU A 316 15.59 -16.34 -26.96
N VAL A 317 14.99 -16.46 -28.14
CA VAL A 317 14.81 -17.69 -28.93
C VAL A 317 15.13 -17.41 -30.38
N ASP A 318 15.31 -18.44 -31.19
CA ASP A 318 15.53 -18.24 -32.62
C ASP A 318 14.27 -17.68 -33.31
N SER A 319 14.40 -16.49 -33.86
CA SER A 319 13.36 -15.77 -34.59
C SER A 319 13.66 -15.63 -36.09
N SER A 320 14.76 -16.24 -36.56
CA SER A 320 15.17 -16.23 -37.96
C SER A 320 14.10 -16.83 -38.88
N GLU A 321 14.14 -16.46 -40.16
CA GLU A 321 13.22 -16.99 -41.16
C GLU A 321 13.37 -18.52 -41.30
N GLY A 322 12.25 -19.25 -41.30
CA GLY A 322 12.23 -20.72 -41.27
C GLY A 322 12.30 -21.33 -39.86
N SER A 323 12.70 -20.57 -38.83
CA SER A 323 12.65 -21.04 -37.45
C SER A 323 11.22 -21.04 -36.90
N THR A 324 10.92 -22.02 -36.05
CA THR A 324 9.61 -22.18 -35.40
C THR A 324 9.64 -21.87 -33.90
N GLU A 325 10.82 -21.59 -33.33
CA GLU A 325 10.97 -21.44 -31.88
C GLU A 325 10.16 -20.27 -31.32
N CYS A 326 10.30 -19.08 -31.92
CA CYS A 326 9.53 -17.90 -31.52
C CYS A 326 8.01 -18.14 -31.65
N ALA A 327 7.56 -18.72 -32.79
CA ALA A 327 6.15 -19.06 -32.97
C ALA A 327 5.64 -20.12 -31.98
N ALA A 328 6.51 -21.00 -31.46
CA ALA A 328 6.14 -22.00 -30.47
C ALA A 328 5.80 -21.40 -29.10
N LEU A 329 6.30 -20.19 -28.79
CA LEU A 329 5.98 -19.49 -27.55
C LEU A 329 4.49 -19.07 -27.50
N LEU A 330 3.93 -18.64 -28.64
CA LEU A 330 2.48 -18.43 -28.77
C LEU A 330 1.73 -19.73 -28.46
N GLY A 331 2.19 -20.86 -29.02
CA GLY A 331 1.61 -22.17 -28.73
C GLY A 331 1.64 -22.55 -27.25
N ALA A 332 2.62 -22.06 -26.49
CA ALA A 332 2.73 -22.28 -25.05
C ALA A 332 1.86 -21.33 -24.21
N GLY A 333 1.14 -20.37 -24.81
CA GLY A 333 0.17 -19.53 -24.10
C GLY A 333 0.58 -18.07 -23.87
N VAL A 334 1.64 -17.60 -24.55
CA VAL A 334 2.01 -16.17 -24.60
C VAL A 334 0.89 -15.36 -25.27
N ASP A 335 0.54 -14.22 -24.68
CA ASP A 335 -0.34 -13.19 -25.28
C ASP A 335 0.30 -11.80 -25.35
N ASP A 336 1.54 -11.65 -24.90
CA ASP A 336 2.31 -10.41 -25.00
C ASP A 336 3.77 -10.69 -25.40
N TRP A 337 4.27 -9.97 -26.41
CA TRP A 337 5.68 -10.03 -26.81
C TRP A 337 6.58 -9.10 -26.00
N GLY A 338 5.99 -8.24 -25.18
CA GLY A 338 6.67 -7.28 -24.35
C GLY A 338 7.15 -6.04 -25.07
N GLY A 339 8.08 -5.35 -24.44
CA GLY A 339 8.72 -4.16 -24.97
C GLY A 339 9.66 -4.46 -26.15
N VAL A 340 9.29 -4.05 -27.36
CA VAL A 340 10.10 -4.23 -28.58
C VAL A 340 10.60 -2.87 -29.04
N SER A 341 11.91 -2.78 -29.27
CA SER A 341 12.57 -1.53 -29.64
C SER A 341 13.08 -1.54 -31.09
N PRO A 342 12.71 -0.54 -31.90
CA PRO A 342 13.30 -0.33 -33.22
C PRO A 342 14.65 0.40 -33.20
N LEU A 343 15.05 0.95 -32.04
CA LEU A 343 16.22 1.85 -31.91
C LEU A 343 17.32 1.24 -31.05
N THR A 344 17.04 1.08 -29.76
CA THR A 344 18.00 0.62 -28.76
C THR A 344 18.05 -0.90 -28.71
N PRO A 345 19.24 -1.51 -28.57
CA PRO A 345 19.35 -2.95 -28.32
C PRO A 345 18.74 -3.32 -26.95
N ASP A 346 18.58 -4.61 -26.71
CA ASP A 346 18.37 -5.11 -25.35
C ASP A 346 19.69 -4.95 -24.58
N HIS A 347 19.81 -3.95 -23.70
CA HIS A 347 21.06 -3.75 -22.95
C HIS A 347 21.30 -4.83 -21.89
N VAL A 348 20.29 -5.65 -21.56
CA VAL A 348 20.47 -6.82 -20.70
C VAL A 348 21.06 -7.99 -21.51
N ASN A 349 20.60 -8.19 -22.74
CA ASN A 349 21.07 -9.23 -23.67
C ASN A 349 21.50 -8.64 -25.03
N PRO A 350 22.57 -7.83 -25.08
CA PRO A 350 22.96 -7.07 -26.28
C PRO A 350 23.32 -7.96 -27.48
N GLU A 351 23.69 -9.21 -27.23
CA GLU A 351 23.99 -10.22 -28.24
C GLU A 351 22.74 -10.83 -28.90
N ARG A 352 21.55 -10.48 -28.42
CA ARG A 352 20.24 -10.98 -28.90
C ARG A 352 19.35 -9.81 -29.33
N PRO A 353 19.50 -9.31 -30.57
CA PRO A 353 18.73 -8.16 -31.04
C PRO A 353 17.24 -8.44 -31.14
N TRP A 354 16.43 -7.38 -31.03
CA TRP A 354 14.98 -7.46 -31.19
C TRP A 354 14.59 -7.94 -32.60
N PRO A 355 13.62 -8.86 -32.73
CA PRO A 355 13.01 -9.14 -34.03
C PRO A 355 12.31 -7.88 -34.55
N SER A 356 12.31 -7.69 -35.88
CA SER A 356 11.58 -6.57 -36.48
C SER A 356 10.07 -6.70 -36.25
N LEU A 357 9.36 -5.56 -36.21
CA LEU A 357 7.90 -5.56 -36.05
C LEU A 357 7.19 -6.30 -37.19
N GLU A 358 7.73 -6.23 -38.41
CA GLU A 358 7.24 -7.00 -39.56
C GLU A 358 7.39 -8.51 -39.32
N ARG A 359 8.52 -8.95 -38.75
CA ARG A 359 8.75 -10.35 -38.42
C ARG A 359 7.80 -10.83 -37.32
N LEU A 360 7.61 -10.06 -36.26
CA LEU A 360 6.66 -10.40 -35.19
C LEU A 360 5.23 -10.46 -35.70
N ARG A 361 4.83 -9.52 -36.57
CA ARG A 361 3.52 -9.52 -37.23
C ARG A 361 3.31 -10.80 -38.03
N ALA A 362 4.26 -11.14 -38.92
CA ALA A 362 4.19 -12.35 -39.72
C ALA A 362 4.13 -13.63 -38.87
N LEU A 363 4.92 -13.71 -37.79
CA LEU A 363 4.90 -14.85 -36.85
C LEU A 363 3.56 -14.99 -36.13
N THR A 364 2.96 -13.87 -35.74
CA THR A 364 1.67 -13.81 -35.03
C THR A 364 0.52 -14.18 -35.97
N GLU A 365 0.49 -13.61 -37.18
CA GLU A 365 -0.51 -13.88 -38.22
C GLU A 365 -0.44 -15.33 -38.73
N ALA A 366 0.76 -15.93 -38.81
CA ALA A 366 0.93 -17.34 -39.15
C ALA A 366 0.26 -18.30 -38.15
N ARG A 367 -0.10 -17.83 -36.95
CA ARG A 367 -0.88 -18.58 -35.94
C ARG A 367 -2.35 -18.19 -35.90
N GLY A 368 -2.83 -17.38 -36.84
CA GLY A 368 -4.20 -16.88 -36.88
C GLY A 368 -4.51 -15.85 -35.80
N LEU A 369 -3.47 -15.17 -35.27
CA LEU A 369 -3.58 -14.13 -34.26
C LEU A 369 -3.24 -12.77 -34.88
N GLU A 370 -3.71 -11.69 -34.25
CA GLU A 370 -3.44 -10.32 -34.66
C GLU A 370 -2.41 -9.68 -33.72
N LEU A 371 -1.42 -8.96 -34.26
CA LEU A 371 -0.47 -8.18 -33.48
C LEU A 371 -0.93 -6.72 -33.35
N ARG A 372 -1.18 -6.25 -32.12
CA ARG A 372 -1.56 -4.86 -31.83
C ARG A 372 -0.63 -4.19 -30.80
N PRO A 373 -0.29 -2.89 -30.96
CA PRO A 373 0.48 -2.17 -29.96
C PRO A 373 -0.36 -1.87 -28.70
N ARG A 374 0.25 -2.02 -27.53
CA ARG A 374 -0.27 -1.52 -26.25
C ARG A 374 0.59 -0.35 -25.75
N LEU A 375 0.13 0.31 -24.69
CA LEU A 375 0.95 1.22 -23.90
C LEU A 375 1.78 0.44 -22.88
N THR A 376 2.65 1.14 -22.15
CA THR A 376 3.39 0.54 -21.03
C THR A 376 2.45 -0.04 -19.98
N VAL A 377 1.35 0.66 -19.70
CA VAL A 377 0.25 0.19 -18.84
C VAL A 377 -0.77 -0.59 -19.68
N HIS A 378 -1.20 -1.74 -19.17
CA HIS A 378 -2.15 -2.61 -19.86
C HIS A 378 -3.58 -2.02 -19.95
N PRO A 379 -4.35 -2.37 -21.00
CA PRO A 379 -5.66 -1.76 -21.29
C PRO A 379 -6.67 -1.77 -20.14
N GLU A 380 -6.69 -2.85 -19.35
CA GLU A 380 -7.58 -2.99 -18.20
C GLU A 380 -7.38 -1.89 -17.14
N TYR A 381 -6.14 -1.41 -16.95
CA TYR A 381 -5.83 -0.34 -16.01
C TYR A 381 -6.12 1.03 -16.62
N VAL A 382 -5.88 1.20 -17.92
CA VAL A 382 -6.26 2.41 -18.67
C VAL A 382 -7.76 2.67 -18.57
N LEU A 383 -8.57 1.63 -18.80
CA LEU A 383 -10.03 1.72 -18.77
C LEU A 383 -10.58 1.96 -17.36
N ARG A 384 -9.93 1.39 -16.33
CA ARG A 384 -10.32 1.61 -14.93
C ARG A 384 -9.96 3.00 -14.41
N GLY A 385 -8.83 3.57 -14.83
CA GLY A 385 -8.38 4.88 -14.36
C GLY A 385 -7.98 4.86 -12.89
N GLU A 386 -8.54 5.75 -12.07
CA GLU A 386 -8.26 5.80 -10.63
C GLU A 386 -8.77 4.53 -9.92
N PRO A 387 -8.04 3.99 -8.92
CA PRO A 387 -6.80 4.52 -8.33
C PRO A 387 -5.51 4.06 -9.04
N TRP A 388 -5.59 3.34 -10.16
CA TRP A 388 -4.43 2.73 -10.84
C TRP A 388 -3.55 3.74 -11.56
N LEU A 389 -4.16 4.75 -12.17
CA LEU A 389 -3.47 5.87 -12.81
C LEU A 389 -3.58 7.11 -11.92
N ASP A 390 -2.43 7.71 -11.61
CA ASP A 390 -2.39 9.02 -10.94
C ASP A 390 -2.96 10.11 -11.88
N PRO A 391 -3.72 11.09 -11.39
CA PRO A 391 -4.29 12.14 -12.25
C PRO A 391 -3.25 12.88 -13.08
N ARG A 392 -2.01 13.02 -12.57
CA ARG A 392 -0.94 13.75 -13.29
C ARG A 392 -0.53 13.07 -14.59
N ILE A 393 -0.56 11.74 -14.67
CA ILE A 393 -0.26 11.01 -15.90
C ILE A 393 -1.50 10.75 -16.76
N ARG A 394 -2.71 10.99 -16.24
CA ARG A 394 -3.94 10.63 -16.93
C ARG A 394 -4.02 11.27 -18.32
N ALA A 395 -3.72 12.56 -18.42
CA ALA A 395 -3.72 13.28 -19.69
C ALA A 395 -2.65 12.77 -20.68
N HIS A 396 -1.52 12.26 -20.18
CA HIS A 396 -0.47 11.68 -21.01
C HIS A 396 -0.90 10.31 -21.56
N VAL A 397 -1.51 9.45 -20.72
CA VAL A 397 -2.04 8.14 -21.11
C VAL A 397 -3.20 8.30 -22.11
N ASP A 398 -4.17 9.17 -21.80
CA ASP A 398 -5.34 9.42 -22.67
C ASP A 398 -4.95 10.03 -24.04
N ALA A 399 -3.77 10.65 -24.14
CA ALA A 399 -3.25 11.13 -25.43
C ALA A 399 -2.94 9.98 -26.40
N LEU A 400 -2.52 8.83 -25.87
CA LEU A 400 -2.05 7.68 -26.63
C LEU A 400 -3.04 6.52 -26.66
N ALA A 401 -3.94 6.43 -25.67
CA ALA A 401 -4.90 5.34 -25.52
C ALA A 401 -6.13 5.47 -26.44
N GLY A 402 -6.51 4.36 -27.08
CA GLY A 402 -7.77 4.18 -27.79
C GLY A 402 -8.94 3.85 -26.85
N PRO A 403 -10.17 3.74 -27.38
CA PRO A 403 -11.36 3.45 -26.58
C PRO A 403 -11.35 2.04 -25.96
N ASP A 404 -10.52 1.13 -26.48
CA ASP A 404 -10.30 -0.22 -25.95
C ASP A 404 -9.11 -0.30 -24.98
N GLY A 405 -8.51 0.84 -24.62
CA GLY A 405 -7.33 0.93 -23.75
C GLY A 405 -6.00 0.55 -24.41
N LEU A 406 -6.01 0.04 -25.64
CA LEU A 406 -4.79 -0.20 -26.43
C LEU A 406 -4.24 1.10 -27.02
N ALA A 407 -3.05 1.07 -27.62
CA ALA A 407 -2.51 2.25 -28.27
C ALA A 407 -3.35 2.63 -29.52
N ARG A 408 -3.58 3.92 -29.72
CA ARG A 408 -4.20 4.45 -30.94
C ARG A 408 -3.32 4.11 -32.14
N PRO A 409 -3.85 3.50 -33.22
CA PRO A 409 -3.06 3.19 -34.40
C PRO A 409 -2.35 4.42 -34.98
N GLY A 410 -1.03 4.32 -35.16
CA GLY A 410 -0.21 5.39 -35.76
C GLY A 410 -0.02 6.64 -34.90
N VAL A 411 -0.45 6.64 -33.63
CA VAL A 411 -0.23 7.78 -32.74
C VAL A 411 1.25 8.01 -32.52
N ARG A 412 1.66 9.28 -32.48
CA ARG A 412 3.00 9.69 -32.09
C ARG A 412 2.93 10.45 -30.78
N PRO A 413 3.83 10.16 -29.83
CA PRO A 413 3.87 10.88 -28.57
C PRO A 413 4.28 12.33 -28.84
N VAL A 414 3.66 13.23 -28.08
CA VAL A 414 3.98 14.66 -28.09
C VAL A 414 4.08 15.09 -26.64
N GLY A 415 5.16 15.80 -26.33
CA GLY A 415 5.40 16.39 -25.03
C GLY A 415 4.20 17.19 -24.51
N ARG A 416 3.91 17.03 -23.22
CA ARG A 416 2.86 17.77 -22.52
C ARG A 416 3.42 18.29 -21.21
N VAL A 417 3.17 19.55 -20.89
CA VAL A 417 3.65 20.17 -19.65
C VAL A 417 3.24 19.30 -18.47
N TRP A 418 4.21 18.98 -17.63
CA TRP A 418 3.98 18.29 -16.38
C TRP A 418 3.38 19.32 -15.42
N GLN A 419 2.15 19.06 -15.02
CA GLN A 419 1.43 19.92 -14.09
C GLN A 419 1.20 19.14 -12.81
N GLU A 420 1.66 19.71 -11.69
CA GLU A 420 1.05 19.37 -10.43
C GLU A 420 -0.44 19.73 -10.51
N PRO A 421 -1.33 19.02 -9.81
CA PRO A 421 -2.72 19.39 -9.76
C PRO A 421 -2.87 20.83 -9.24
N ASP A 422 -3.18 21.75 -10.15
CA ASP A 422 -3.43 23.17 -9.88
C ASP A 422 -4.86 23.41 -9.38
N GLY A 423 -5.58 22.34 -8.98
CA GLY A 423 -7.01 22.36 -8.64
C GLY A 423 -7.40 23.38 -7.57
N GLY A 424 -6.40 23.95 -6.89
CA GLY A 424 -6.57 24.93 -5.83
C GLY A 424 -7.32 24.31 -4.66
N VAL A 425 -7.46 25.10 -3.61
CA VAL A 425 -8.35 24.75 -2.50
C VAL A 425 -9.63 25.55 -2.73
N ALA A 426 -10.44 25.08 -3.68
CA ALA A 426 -11.69 25.70 -4.08
C ALA A 426 -12.89 24.99 -3.46
N ALA A 427 -13.97 25.73 -3.24
CA ALA A 427 -15.21 25.17 -2.72
C ALA A 427 -15.90 24.33 -3.81
N VAL A 428 -16.05 23.02 -3.58
CA VAL A 428 -16.72 22.10 -4.51
C VAL A 428 -17.64 21.17 -3.71
N GLY A 429 -18.79 20.83 -4.28
CA GLY A 429 -19.71 19.83 -3.71
C GLY A 429 -20.50 20.32 -2.49
N ARG A 430 -20.93 19.38 -1.63
CA ARG A 430 -21.83 19.63 -0.47
C ARG A 430 -21.08 20.18 0.75
N THR A 431 -20.56 21.40 0.64
CA THR A 431 -19.70 22.02 1.69
C THR A 431 -20.41 22.34 3.02
N ASP A 432 -21.74 22.18 3.08
CA ASP A 432 -22.60 22.29 4.26
C ASP A 432 -22.96 20.91 4.88
N LEU A 433 -22.26 19.84 4.50
CA LEU A 433 -22.56 18.48 4.96
C LEU A 433 -22.58 18.34 6.49
N HIS A 434 -21.66 19.00 7.18
CA HIS A 434 -21.54 18.98 8.64
C HIS A 434 -22.81 19.43 9.40
N THR A 435 -23.64 20.31 8.83
CA THR A 435 -24.93 20.74 9.44
C THR A 435 -26.12 20.02 8.81
N SER A 436 -26.07 19.79 7.51
CA SER A 436 -27.18 19.15 6.80
C SER A 436 -27.29 17.64 7.07
N ILE A 437 -26.22 16.96 7.49
CA ILE A 437 -26.27 15.53 7.85
C ILE A 437 -27.15 15.27 9.07
N ASP A 438 -27.18 16.18 10.04
CA ASP A 438 -27.99 16.02 11.25
C ASP A 438 -29.48 16.26 11.03
N THR A 439 -29.82 17.04 10.00
CA THR A 439 -31.19 17.44 9.70
C THR A 439 -31.81 16.66 8.55
N ALA A 440 -31.04 16.42 7.48
CA ALA A 440 -31.50 15.78 6.24
C ALA A 440 -30.91 14.37 6.03
N GLY A 441 -29.90 13.96 6.79
CA GLY A 441 -29.23 12.66 6.61
C GLY A 441 -28.36 12.58 5.35
N ARG A 442 -27.89 11.36 5.05
CA ARG A 442 -27.08 11.05 3.86
C ARG A 442 -27.94 11.06 2.61
N SER A 443 -27.35 11.38 1.46
CA SER A 443 -28.08 11.37 0.19
C SER A 443 -28.36 9.95 -0.32
N ALA A 444 -27.51 8.98 0.07
CA ALA A 444 -27.67 7.57 -0.24
C ALA A 444 -27.09 6.68 0.88
N ASP A 445 -27.69 5.50 1.08
CA ASP A 445 -27.27 4.52 2.10
C ASP A 445 -26.01 3.73 1.69
N ARG A 446 -25.80 3.50 0.38
CA ARG A 446 -24.66 2.75 -0.17
C ARG A 446 -24.22 3.34 -1.52
N ARG A 447 -22.95 3.11 -1.88
CA ARG A 447 -22.42 3.44 -3.21
C ARG A 447 -22.88 2.40 -4.24
N GLU A 448 -23.16 2.85 -5.46
CA GLU A 448 -23.71 2.00 -6.54
C GLU A 448 -22.73 0.91 -7.02
N ASP A 449 -21.43 1.07 -6.79
CA ASP A 449 -20.36 0.20 -7.30
C ASP A 449 -19.57 -0.50 -6.16
N PHE A 450 -20.29 -0.81 -5.08
CA PHE A 450 -19.79 -1.42 -3.85
C PHE A 450 -18.86 -2.64 -4.05
N GLU A 451 -19.14 -3.49 -5.04
CA GLU A 451 -18.35 -4.70 -5.30
C GLU A 451 -17.01 -4.43 -6.00
N THR A 452 -16.92 -3.40 -6.84
CA THR A 452 -15.72 -3.12 -7.63
C THR A 452 -14.64 -2.35 -6.88
N VAL A 453 -15.03 -1.57 -5.86
CA VAL A 453 -14.14 -0.61 -5.17
C VAL A 453 -13.31 -1.27 -4.08
N TYR A 454 -13.90 -2.21 -3.34
CA TYR A 454 -13.27 -2.78 -2.15
C TYR A 454 -12.54 -4.11 -2.42
N GLY A 455 -12.56 -4.59 -3.66
CA GLY A 455 -11.91 -5.83 -4.10
C GLY A 455 -12.78 -7.07 -3.92
N ASP A 456 -12.17 -8.25 -4.10
CA ASP A 456 -12.84 -9.53 -3.98
C ASP A 456 -13.14 -9.86 -2.50
N TRP A 457 -14.41 -9.79 -2.12
CA TRP A 457 -14.85 -10.02 -0.74
C TRP A 457 -14.61 -11.46 -0.26
N ASP A 458 -14.54 -12.44 -1.16
CA ASP A 458 -14.26 -13.83 -0.80
C ASP A 458 -12.80 -13.99 -0.36
N GLU A 459 -11.89 -13.21 -0.93
CA GLU A 459 -10.48 -13.20 -0.53
C GLU A 459 -10.26 -12.44 0.78
N VAL A 460 -10.97 -11.33 1.00
CA VAL A 460 -10.94 -10.62 2.28
C VAL A 460 -11.48 -11.53 3.39
N ARG A 461 -12.50 -12.35 3.09
CA ARG A 461 -13.02 -13.37 4.00
C ARG A 461 -11.96 -14.42 4.36
N ALA A 462 -11.28 -14.99 3.37
CA ALA A 462 -10.22 -15.97 3.61
C ALA A 462 -9.06 -15.40 4.46
N ALA A 463 -8.68 -14.14 4.21
CA ALA A 463 -7.67 -13.46 5.04
C ALA A 463 -8.14 -13.26 6.48
N ALA A 464 -9.38 -12.81 6.68
CA ALA A 464 -9.97 -12.65 8.00
C ALA A 464 -10.14 -13.99 8.75
N GLU A 465 -10.41 -15.09 8.05
CA GLU A 465 -10.51 -16.44 8.64
C GLU A 465 -9.13 -17.00 9.04
N THR A 466 -8.09 -16.76 8.22
CA THR A 466 -6.72 -17.23 8.49
C THR A 466 -6.12 -16.59 9.76
N ASP A 467 -6.37 -15.29 9.98
CA ASP A 467 -5.92 -14.58 11.19
C ASP A 467 -6.62 -15.06 12.47
N VAL A 468 -7.85 -15.59 12.32
CA VAL A 468 -8.62 -16.20 13.42
C VAL A 468 -8.09 -17.61 13.72
N GLU A 469 -7.78 -18.42 12.69
CA GLU A 469 -7.23 -19.78 12.85
C GLU A 469 -5.80 -19.78 13.39
N ALA A 470 -4.93 -18.85 12.97
CA ALA A 470 -3.58 -18.70 13.54
C ALA A 470 -3.57 -18.29 15.03
N GLY A 471 -4.74 -17.90 15.57
CA GLY A 471 -4.95 -17.62 16.99
C GLY A 471 -5.41 -18.83 17.82
N VAL A 472 -5.60 -20.00 17.22
CA VAL A 472 -5.98 -21.24 17.91
C VAL A 472 -4.79 -22.19 17.88
N ASP A 473 -4.07 -22.30 19.00
CA ASP A 473 -3.05 -23.34 19.18
C ASP A 473 -3.70 -24.71 18.95
N SER A 474 -3.06 -25.54 18.11
CA SER A 474 -3.64 -26.73 17.50
C SER A 474 -3.71 -27.96 18.44
N ASP A 475 -4.28 -27.80 19.63
CA ASP A 475 -4.47 -28.89 20.60
C ASP A 475 -5.89 -28.94 21.23
N VAL A 476 -6.93 -28.46 20.53
CA VAL A 476 -8.32 -28.68 20.94
C VAL A 476 -9.18 -29.16 19.77
N GLU A 477 -9.67 -30.39 19.88
CA GLU A 477 -10.44 -31.11 18.87
C GLU A 477 -11.75 -30.42 18.43
N ASP A 478 -11.86 -30.29 17.10
CA ASP A 478 -13.05 -30.29 16.23
C ASP A 478 -14.45 -30.14 16.86
N LYS A 479 -15.02 -28.92 16.77
CA LYS A 479 -16.47 -28.71 16.57
C LYS A 479 -16.73 -27.50 15.66
N GLY A 480 -17.55 -27.72 14.63
CA GLY A 480 -17.88 -26.86 13.48
C GLY A 480 -18.39 -25.42 13.72
N PRO A 481 -18.74 -24.71 12.63
CA PRO A 481 -18.81 -23.25 12.60
C PRO A 481 -20.08 -22.73 13.28
N GLY A 482 -19.91 -22.16 14.47
CA GLY A 482 -20.96 -21.48 15.22
C GLY A 482 -20.42 -20.92 16.53
N THR A 483 -20.53 -19.61 16.69
CA THR A 483 -20.26 -18.83 17.93
C THR A 483 -18.82 -18.87 18.46
N LEU A 484 -18.05 -17.81 18.18
CA LEU A 484 -16.95 -17.32 19.04
C LEU A 484 -17.53 -16.82 20.37
N ALA A 485 -18.03 -17.75 21.19
CA ALA A 485 -18.22 -17.55 22.62
C ALA A 485 -16.94 -18.04 23.30
N GLY A 486 -15.94 -17.16 23.35
CA GLY A 486 -14.69 -17.42 24.05
C GLY A 486 -14.95 -17.67 25.53
N ALA A 487 -14.30 -18.68 26.11
CA ALA A 487 -14.21 -18.82 27.54
C ALA A 487 -13.40 -17.64 28.10
N GLY A 488 -14.09 -16.59 28.56
CA GLY A 488 -13.45 -15.45 29.21
C GLY A 488 -12.65 -15.90 30.43
N ALA A 489 -11.49 -15.27 30.67
CA ALA A 489 -10.70 -15.56 31.86
C ALA A 489 -11.52 -15.17 33.10
N SER A 490 -11.89 -16.16 33.92
CA SER A 490 -12.51 -15.93 35.23
C SER A 490 -11.44 -15.70 36.31
N THR A 491 -11.83 -15.51 37.56
CA THR A 491 -10.95 -15.36 38.73
C THR A 491 -10.15 -16.65 39.08
N THR A 492 -9.65 -17.37 38.07
CA THR A 492 -8.76 -18.53 38.19
C THR A 492 -7.39 -18.12 38.73
N GLY A 493 -6.50 -19.09 39.00
CA GLY A 493 -5.14 -18.81 39.45
C GLY A 493 -4.34 -17.92 38.49
N GLU A 494 -4.58 -18.07 37.18
CA GLU A 494 -3.93 -17.28 36.12
C GLU A 494 -4.39 -15.82 36.12
N GLY A 495 -5.70 -15.57 36.22
CA GLY A 495 -6.24 -14.20 36.30
C GLY A 495 -5.71 -13.42 37.51
N ARG A 496 -5.61 -14.09 38.68
CA ARG A 496 -5.02 -13.49 39.88
C ARG A 496 -3.52 -13.22 39.74
N ALA A 497 -2.79 -14.13 39.11
CA ALA A 497 -1.35 -13.94 38.87
C ALA A 497 -1.12 -12.76 37.91
N ALA A 498 -1.91 -12.65 36.85
CA ALA A 498 -1.85 -11.55 35.91
C ALA A 498 -2.18 -10.20 36.58
N LEU A 499 -3.22 -10.16 37.42
CA LEU A 499 -3.58 -8.95 38.17
C LEU A 499 -2.49 -8.55 39.16
N ALA A 500 -1.96 -9.49 39.94
CA ALA A 500 -0.85 -9.22 40.86
C ALA A 500 0.40 -8.71 40.15
N ALA A 501 0.68 -9.22 38.93
CA ALA A 501 1.76 -8.68 38.10
C ALA A 501 1.47 -7.23 37.65
N ALA A 502 0.21 -6.91 37.30
CA ALA A 502 -0.19 -5.56 36.93
C ALA A 502 -0.13 -4.58 38.11
N GLU A 503 -0.45 -5.03 39.32
CA GLU A 503 -0.31 -4.22 40.55
C GLU A 503 1.16 -3.94 40.88
N ALA A 504 2.05 -4.89 40.61
CA ALA A 504 3.47 -4.77 40.89
C ALA A 504 4.21 -3.88 39.87
N ASP A 505 3.91 -4.04 38.57
CA ASP A 505 4.56 -3.31 37.47
C ASP A 505 3.61 -3.15 36.26
N PRO A 506 2.65 -2.20 36.32
CA PRO A 506 1.56 -2.08 35.34
C PRO A 506 2.05 -1.81 33.92
N GLY A 507 3.15 -1.06 33.77
CA GLY A 507 3.73 -0.69 32.48
C GLY A 507 4.60 -1.79 31.84
N SER A 508 4.92 -2.86 32.57
CA SER A 508 5.88 -3.89 32.11
C SER A 508 5.33 -5.31 32.24
N LEU A 509 4.03 -5.48 31.98
CA LEU A 509 3.39 -6.79 31.95
C LEU A 509 4.02 -7.73 30.90
N ALA A 510 3.97 -9.04 31.12
CA ALA A 510 4.20 -10.03 30.06
C ALA A 510 2.97 -10.10 29.14
N ASP A 511 3.16 -10.48 27.87
CA ASP A 511 2.05 -10.53 26.89
C ASP A 511 0.96 -11.53 27.27
N GLU A 512 1.32 -12.64 27.93
CA GLU A 512 0.36 -13.61 28.47
C GLU A 512 -0.55 -13.01 29.54
N HIS A 513 0.01 -12.23 30.47
CA HIS A 513 -0.74 -11.53 31.51
C HIS A 513 -1.58 -10.42 30.91
N ALA A 514 -1.02 -9.62 29.99
CA ALA A 514 -1.75 -8.56 29.31
C ALA A 514 -2.95 -9.12 28.54
N LEU A 515 -2.78 -10.24 27.82
CA LEU A 515 -3.87 -10.89 27.10
C LEU A 515 -4.93 -11.45 28.06
N THR A 516 -4.52 -12.06 29.17
CA THR A 516 -5.42 -12.58 30.20
C THR A 516 -6.31 -11.47 30.78
N LEU A 517 -5.73 -10.31 31.11
CA LEU A 517 -6.50 -9.18 31.62
C LEU A 517 -7.33 -8.49 30.53
N MET A 518 -6.83 -8.45 29.28
CA MET A 518 -7.58 -7.94 28.13
C MET A 518 -8.81 -8.78 27.80
N THR A 519 -8.87 -10.05 28.21
CA THR A 519 -10.02 -10.97 28.06
C THR A 519 -10.77 -11.26 29.37
N ALA A 520 -10.47 -10.54 30.45
CA ALA A 520 -11.15 -10.64 31.75
C ALA A 520 -12.67 -10.39 31.67
N GLU A 521 -13.45 -11.16 32.42
CA GLU A 521 -14.90 -10.98 32.57
C GLU A 521 -15.31 -11.05 34.06
N GLY A 522 -16.52 -10.59 34.36
CA GLY A 522 -17.09 -10.62 35.71
C GLY A 522 -16.19 -9.94 36.74
N ASP A 523 -16.04 -10.56 37.92
CA ASP A 523 -15.27 -10.03 39.04
C ASP A 523 -13.82 -9.66 38.66
N LEU A 524 -13.17 -10.42 37.78
CA LEU A 524 -11.80 -10.11 37.35
C LEU A 524 -11.75 -8.80 36.56
N LEU A 525 -12.73 -8.53 35.70
CA LEU A 525 -12.80 -7.27 34.96
C LEU A 525 -13.04 -6.09 35.92
N ASP A 526 -13.88 -6.28 36.93
CA ASP A 526 -14.15 -5.26 37.94
C ASP A 526 -12.87 -4.91 38.73
N GLU A 527 -12.05 -5.90 39.07
CA GLU A 527 -10.74 -5.70 39.70
C GLU A 527 -9.75 -4.97 38.77
N VAL A 528 -9.71 -5.32 37.48
CA VAL A 528 -8.89 -4.63 36.47
C VAL A 528 -9.31 -3.16 36.31
N VAL A 529 -10.61 -2.90 36.27
CA VAL A 529 -11.19 -1.55 36.21
C VAL A 529 -10.83 -0.74 37.46
N ALA A 530 -10.92 -1.35 38.64
CA ALA A 530 -10.55 -0.71 39.91
C ALA A 530 -9.05 -0.36 39.96
N LEU A 531 -8.18 -1.26 39.50
CA LEU A 531 -6.75 -0.99 39.36
C LEU A 531 -6.49 0.17 38.40
N ALA A 532 -7.11 0.15 37.22
CA ALA A 532 -6.97 1.22 36.25
C ALA A 532 -7.43 2.59 36.80
N ASP A 533 -8.55 2.65 37.54
CA ASP A 533 -8.99 3.90 38.17
C ASP A 533 -8.00 4.40 39.24
N ALA A 534 -7.43 3.50 40.03
CA ALA A 534 -6.42 3.83 41.03
C ALA A 534 -5.15 4.41 40.37
N LEU A 535 -4.67 3.76 39.30
CA LEU A 535 -3.53 4.23 38.52
C LEU A 535 -3.82 5.58 37.85
N ARG A 536 -5.03 5.78 37.31
CA ARG A 536 -5.46 7.06 36.76
C ARG A 536 -5.41 8.16 37.82
N ARG A 537 -5.93 7.89 39.02
CA ARG A 537 -5.89 8.84 40.14
C ARG A 537 -4.47 9.18 40.58
N GLN A 538 -3.57 8.20 40.55
CA GLN A 538 -2.15 8.41 40.81
C GLN A 538 -1.48 9.30 39.75
N SER A 539 -1.80 9.10 38.47
CA SER A 539 -1.20 9.86 37.36
C SER A 539 -1.74 11.27 37.24
N VAL A 540 -3.06 11.47 37.30
CA VAL A 540 -3.72 12.74 36.92
C VAL A 540 -4.72 13.27 37.97
N GLY A 541 -4.90 12.57 39.09
CA GLY A 541 -5.85 12.98 40.14
C GLY A 541 -7.32 12.73 39.78
N ASP A 542 -8.20 13.53 40.38
CA ASP A 542 -9.66 13.38 40.26
C ASP A 542 -10.27 14.18 39.11
N GLU A 543 -9.52 15.13 38.54
CA GLU A 543 -10.02 16.00 37.47
C GLU A 543 -10.22 15.20 36.17
N VAL A 544 -11.31 15.54 35.47
CA VAL A 544 -11.57 15.11 34.11
C VAL A 544 -11.38 16.30 33.19
N THR A 545 -10.59 16.12 32.14
CA THR A 545 -10.25 17.23 31.24
C THR A 545 -11.12 17.25 29.98
N TYR A 546 -11.16 18.39 29.31
CA TYR A 546 -11.73 18.56 27.97
C TYR A 546 -11.08 19.77 27.26
N VAL A 547 -11.19 19.82 25.93
CA VAL A 547 -10.82 21.00 25.14
C VAL A 547 -12.05 21.60 24.45
N VAL A 548 -12.12 22.93 24.36
CA VAL A 548 -13.11 23.59 23.48
C VAL A 548 -12.48 23.63 22.09
N ASN A 549 -13.01 22.83 21.17
CA ASN A 549 -12.46 22.69 19.83
C ASN A 549 -13.55 22.62 18.75
N ARG A 550 -13.11 22.80 17.50
CA ARG A 550 -13.90 22.52 16.29
C ARG A 550 -13.19 21.52 15.39
N ASN A 551 -13.87 20.46 14.98
CA ASN A 551 -13.39 19.63 13.87
C ASN A 551 -13.67 20.36 12.56
N ILE A 552 -12.68 20.38 11.67
CA ILE A 552 -12.83 20.94 10.32
C ILE A 552 -12.38 19.86 9.34
N ASN A 553 -13.35 19.19 8.73
CA ASN A 553 -13.04 18.28 7.64
C ASN A 553 -12.90 19.05 6.33
N PHE A 554 -11.68 19.30 5.87
CA PHE A 554 -11.44 20.17 4.71
C PHE A 554 -11.77 19.52 3.36
N THR A 555 -11.84 18.19 3.29
CA THR A 555 -12.40 17.45 2.16
C THR A 555 -12.81 16.05 2.62
N ASN A 556 -13.81 15.46 1.98
CA ASN A 556 -14.10 14.03 2.10
C ASN A 556 -13.75 13.22 0.84
N VAL A 557 -13.19 13.87 -0.19
CA VAL A 557 -12.71 13.21 -1.41
C VAL A 557 -11.46 12.39 -1.08
N CYS A 558 -11.47 11.08 -1.38
CA CYS A 558 -10.39 10.19 -0.98
C CYS A 558 -10.23 8.99 -1.92
N TYR A 559 -9.03 8.80 -2.48
CA TYR A 559 -8.74 7.66 -3.37
C TYR A 559 -8.34 6.36 -2.64
N VAL A 560 -8.08 6.41 -1.33
CA VAL A 560 -7.52 5.27 -0.57
C VAL A 560 -8.47 4.07 -0.49
N GLY A 561 -9.79 4.33 -0.43
CA GLY A 561 -10.80 3.25 -0.46
C GLY A 561 -10.88 2.40 0.81
N CYS A 562 -10.72 2.98 2.01
CA CYS A 562 -10.83 2.22 3.26
C CYS A 562 -12.20 1.54 3.42
N ARG A 563 -12.21 0.23 3.67
CA ARG A 563 -13.42 -0.61 3.79
C ARG A 563 -14.21 -0.33 5.06
N PHE A 564 -13.62 0.30 6.06
CA PHE A 564 -14.30 0.71 7.30
C PHE A 564 -14.84 2.15 7.24
N CYS A 565 -14.39 2.96 6.29
CA CYS A 565 -14.66 4.40 6.30
C CYS A 565 -15.92 4.73 5.51
N ALA A 566 -16.94 5.24 6.21
CA ALA A 566 -18.16 5.76 5.60
C ALA A 566 -18.05 7.24 5.14
N PHE A 567 -17.00 7.94 5.59
CA PHE A 567 -16.76 9.34 5.28
C PHE A 567 -16.18 9.55 3.86
N ALA A 568 -15.27 8.68 3.43
CA ALA A 568 -14.53 8.81 2.18
C ALA A 568 -15.44 8.68 0.94
N GLN A 569 -15.50 9.74 0.14
CA GLN A 569 -16.23 9.83 -1.12
C GLN A 569 -15.27 9.88 -2.31
N ARG A 570 -15.71 9.41 -3.48
CA ARG A 570 -15.11 9.81 -4.76
C ARG A 570 -15.64 11.16 -5.17
N ARG A 571 -14.89 11.87 -6.00
CA ARG A 571 -15.26 13.21 -6.48
C ARG A 571 -16.64 13.25 -7.16
N SER A 572 -17.04 12.15 -7.80
CA SER A 572 -18.35 12.01 -8.46
C SER A 572 -19.51 11.64 -7.52
N ASP A 573 -19.24 11.26 -6.27
CA ASP A 573 -20.27 10.85 -5.32
C ASP A 573 -21.09 12.08 -4.86
N ALA A 574 -22.39 11.91 -4.63
CA ALA A 574 -23.29 13.03 -4.32
C ALA A 574 -22.95 13.79 -3.03
N ASP A 575 -22.39 13.08 -2.04
CA ASP A 575 -21.98 13.66 -0.76
C ASP A 575 -20.52 14.15 -0.76
N ALA A 576 -19.84 14.15 -1.91
CA ALA A 576 -18.46 14.63 -2.03
C ALA A 576 -18.37 16.15 -1.83
N PHE A 577 -17.33 16.62 -1.14
CA PHE A 577 -17.04 18.03 -0.97
C PHE A 577 -15.55 18.31 -0.69
N SER A 578 -15.11 19.52 -1.07
CA SER A 578 -13.84 20.13 -0.65
C SER A 578 -14.10 21.59 -0.25
N LEU A 579 -13.57 22.01 0.89
CA LEU A 579 -13.68 23.37 1.40
C LEU A 579 -12.60 24.27 0.79
N SER A 580 -12.90 25.56 0.63
CA SER A 580 -11.89 26.57 0.29
C SER A 580 -11.07 27.02 1.50
N LEU A 581 -9.88 27.61 1.28
CA LEU A 581 -9.07 28.21 2.36
C LEU A 581 -9.85 29.23 3.19
N ALA A 582 -10.65 30.07 2.52
CA ALA A 582 -11.49 31.07 3.17
C ALA A 582 -12.52 30.40 4.09
N GLN A 583 -13.21 29.36 3.60
CA GLN A 583 -14.19 28.61 4.39
C GLN A 583 -13.57 27.87 5.58
N VAL A 584 -12.33 27.38 5.47
CA VAL A 584 -11.60 26.79 6.59
C VAL A 584 -11.23 27.86 7.63
N ALA A 585 -10.72 29.01 7.17
CA ALA A 585 -10.37 30.13 8.05
C ALA A 585 -11.61 30.75 8.74
N ASP A 586 -12.74 30.85 8.04
CA ASP A 586 -14.01 31.35 8.56
C ASP A 586 -14.52 30.44 9.69
N ARG A 587 -14.49 29.11 9.49
CA ARG A 587 -14.86 28.14 10.54
C ARG A 587 -13.97 28.24 11.77
N ALA A 588 -12.67 28.45 11.59
CA ALA A 588 -11.74 28.65 12.70
C ALA A 588 -12.04 29.96 13.46
N ALA A 589 -12.40 31.04 12.76
CA ALA A 589 -12.78 32.31 13.36
C ALA A 589 -14.10 32.19 14.15
N GLU A 590 -15.10 31.52 13.60
CA GLU A 590 -16.35 31.20 14.30
C GLU A 590 -16.09 30.38 15.57
N ALA A 591 -15.26 29.33 15.48
CA ALA A 591 -14.89 28.51 16.63
C ALA A 591 -14.20 29.36 17.71
N TRP A 592 -13.28 30.23 17.31
CA TRP A 592 -12.60 31.14 18.24
C TRP A 592 -13.58 32.06 18.98
N GLN A 593 -14.55 32.63 18.27
CA GLN A 593 -15.62 33.46 18.85
C GLN A 593 -16.46 32.68 19.87
N LEU A 594 -16.64 31.38 19.66
CA LEU A 594 -17.36 30.47 20.57
C LEU A 594 -16.52 29.93 21.74
N GLY A 595 -15.27 30.37 21.90
CA GLY A 595 -14.42 29.93 23.00
C GLY A 595 -13.36 28.89 22.65
N ALA A 596 -13.30 28.42 21.40
CA ALA A 596 -12.36 27.36 21.01
C ALA A 596 -10.90 27.80 21.14
N THR A 597 -10.08 26.91 21.68
CA THR A 597 -8.62 27.06 21.74
C THR A 597 -7.91 26.20 20.71
N GLU A 598 -8.62 25.28 20.08
CA GLU A 598 -8.10 24.31 19.12
C GLU A 598 -9.05 24.18 17.91
N VAL A 599 -8.46 23.99 16.72
CA VAL A 599 -9.14 23.33 15.60
C VAL A 599 -8.45 22.00 15.29
N CYS A 600 -9.25 20.95 15.11
CA CYS A 600 -8.78 19.66 14.64
C CYS A 600 -9.09 19.52 13.14
N MET A 601 -8.07 19.53 12.27
CA MET A 601 -8.28 19.51 10.81
C MET A 601 -7.81 18.20 10.17
N GLN A 602 -8.72 17.53 9.46
CA GLN A 602 -8.45 16.25 8.79
C GLN A 602 -9.28 16.12 7.51
N GLY A 603 -8.72 15.53 6.46
CA GLY A 603 -9.42 15.34 5.19
C GLY A 603 -9.21 13.98 4.55
N GLY A 604 -9.94 13.74 3.47
CA GLY A 604 -9.64 12.67 2.53
C GLY A 604 -8.34 12.93 1.77
N ILE A 605 -7.79 11.87 1.16
CA ILE A 605 -6.62 11.98 0.30
C ILE A 605 -7.09 12.32 -1.12
N ASP A 606 -7.36 13.60 -1.34
CA ASP A 606 -7.86 14.12 -2.62
C ASP A 606 -6.71 14.23 -3.65
N PRO A 607 -6.75 13.48 -4.76
CA PRO A 607 -5.67 13.44 -5.73
C PRO A 607 -5.63 14.69 -6.63
N GLU A 608 -6.48 15.70 -6.41
CA GLU A 608 -6.39 17.02 -7.02
C GLU A 608 -5.91 18.14 -6.08
N LEU A 609 -5.81 17.90 -4.76
CA LEU A 609 -5.25 18.91 -3.86
C LEU A 609 -3.77 19.19 -4.19
N PRO A 610 -3.31 20.45 -4.27
CA PRO A 610 -1.89 20.71 -4.47
C PRO A 610 -1.08 20.20 -3.27
N GLY A 611 0.16 19.76 -3.49
CA GLY A 611 1.03 19.29 -2.39
C GLY A 611 1.23 20.34 -1.28
N THR A 612 1.14 21.63 -1.61
CA THR A 612 1.23 22.75 -0.67
C THR A 612 -0.05 22.99 0.13
N ALA A 613 -1.18 22.39 -0.23
CA ALA A 613 -2.48 22.66 0.37
C ALA A 613 -2.46 22.52 1.90
N TYR A 614 -1.70 21.56 2.42
CA TYR A 614 -1.52 21.35 3.85
C TYR A 614 -0.91 22.58 4.55
N PHE A 615 0.11 23.21 3.95
CA PHE A 615 0.72 24.44 4.46
C PHE A 615 -0.22 25.64 4.32
N ASP A 616 -0.92 25.72 3.20
CA ASP A 616 -1.85 26.81 2.87
C ASP A 616 -3.06 26.81 3.83
N LEU A 617 -3.60 25.63 4.16
CA LEU A 617 -4.68 25.45 5.13
C LEU A 617 -4.29 25.94 6.53
N VAL A 618 -3.11 25.52 7.01
CA VAL A 618 -2.58 25.94 8.31
C VAL A 618 -2.35 27.45 8.33
N SER A 619 -1.72 27.98 7.27
CA SER A 619 -1.43 29.41 7.14
C SER A 619 -2.72 30.25 7.11
N ALA A 620 -3.77 29.77 6.43
CA ALA A 620 -5.06 30.45 6.37
C ALA A 620 -5.72 30.56 7.75
N VAL A 621 -5.70 29.48 8.55
CA VAL A 621 -6.18 29.51 9.94
C VAL A 621 -5.38 30.48 10.78
N ARG A 622 -4.05 30.40 10.73
CA ARG A 622 -3.14 31.23 11.56
C ARG A 622 -3.17 32.71 11.17
N ALA A 623 -3.34 33.02 9.89
CA ALA A 623 -3.52 34.39 9.43
C ALA A 623 -4.83 35.01 9.93
N ARG A 624 -5.90 34.21 10.01
CA ARG A 624 -7.21 34.67 10.49
C ARG A 624 -7.31 34.71 12.02
N VAL A 625 -6.76 33.70 12.69
CA VAL A 625 -6.79 33.54 14.15
C VAL A 625 -5.38 33.18 14.65
N PRO A 626 -4.51 34.18 14.87
CA PRO A 626 -3.10 33.95 15.25
C PRO A 626 -2.87 33.19 16.56
N GLN A 627 -3.88 33.09 17.43
CA GLN A 627 -3.81 32.37 18.70
C GLN A 627 -4.36 30.95 18.62
N MET A 628 -4.98 30.55 17.52
CA MET A 628 -5.60 29.23 17.39
C MET A 628 -4.53 28.13 17.38
N HIS A 629 -4.69 27.11 18.24
CA HIS A 629 -3.90 25.89 18.13
C HIS A 629 -4.41 25.06 16.96
N VAL A 630 -3.51 24.66 16.07
CA VAL A 630 -3.84 23.84 14.91
C VAL A 630 -3.37 22.41 15.16
N HIS A 631 -4.32 21.52 15.47
CA HIS A 631 -4.10 20.08 15.56
C HIS A 631 -4.51 19.46 14.21
N ALA A 632 -3.57 19.10 13.34
CA ALA A 632 -3.94 18.76 11.97
C ALA A 632 -3.08 17.68 11.32
N PHE A 633 -3.70 17.01 10.36
CA PHE A 633 -3.13 16.03 9.45
C PHE A 633 -2.74 14.70 10.10
N SER A 634 -3.44 13.64 9.69
CA SER A 634 -3.05 12.27 9.97
C SER A 634 -1.67 11.96 9.35
N PRO A 635 -0.96 10.95 9.86
CA PRO A 635 0.23 10.42 9.20
C PRO A 635 0.03 10.05 7.73
N MET A 636 -1.16 9.60 7.33
CA MET A 636 -1.47 9.33 5.91
C MET A 636 -1.47 10.62 5.06
N GLU A 637 -2.02 11.72 5.60
CA GLU A 637 -2.03 13.02 4.93
C GLU A 637 -0.61 13.61 4.84
N ILE A 638 0.22 13.41 5.86
CA ILE A 638 1.64 13.80 5.85
C ILE A 638 2.40 13.01 4.78
N VAL A 639 2.22 11.68 4.68
CA VAL A 639 2.84 10.86 3.62
C VAL A 639 2.42 11.36 2.24
N ASN A 640 1.13 11.63 2.04
CA ASN A 640 0.63 12.17 0.78
C ASN A 640 1.23 13.55 0.48
N GLY A 641 1.25 14.47 1.44
CA GLY A 641 1.82 15.81 1.28
C GLY A 641 3.31 15.78 0.97
N ALA A 642 4.10 14.98 1.70
CA ALA A 642 5.53 14.81 1.48
C ALA A 642 5.81 14.25 0.08
N SER A 643 5.10 13.19 -0.32
CA SER A 643 5.25 12.59 -1.65
C SER A 643 4.95 13.57 -2.78
N ARG A 644 3.87 14.36 -2.65
CA ARG A 644 3.43 15.31 -3.69
C ARG A 644 4.31 16.55 -3.78
N THR A 645 4.89 16.97 -2.66
CA THR A 645 5.85 18.08 -2.64
C THR A 645 7.27 17.63 -3.01
N GLY A 646 7.55 16.32 -2.99
CA GLY A 646 8.88 15.76 -3.16
C GLY A 646 9.80 15.96 -1.95
N LEU A 647 9.25 16.41 -0.81
CA LEU A 647 10.00 16.64 0.43
C LEU A 647 10.16 15.34 1.24
N SER A 648 11.21 15.28 2.05
CA SER A 648 11.32 14.30 3.14
C SER A 648 10.22 14.54 4.18
N PHE A 649 9.90 13.54 5.01
CA PHE A 649 8.97 13.75 6.14
C PHE A 649 9.47 14.83 7.10
N GLU A 650 10.78 14.90 7.33
CA GLU A 650 11.39 15.90 8.19
C GLU A 650 11.17 17.32 7.64
N ASP A 651 11.54 17.56 6.38
CA ASP A 651 11.39 18.87 5.75
C ASP A 651 9.91 19.29 5.63
N PHE A 652 9.04 18.32 5.29
CA PHE A 652 7.60 18.57 5.22
C PHE A 652 7.05 19.00 6.59
N LEU A 653 7.40 18.30 7.66
CA LEU A 653 6.93 18.60 9.02
C LEU A 653 7.54 19.90 9.57
N ILE A 654 8.80 20.21 9.26
CA ILE A 654 9.43 21.51 9.58
C ILE A 654 8.64 22.63 8.90
N LYS A 655 8.36 22.50 7.60
CA LYS A 655 7.60 23.50 6.85
C LYS A 655 6.15 23.64 7.33
N ALA A 656 5.51 22.53 7.71
CA ALA A 656 4.17 22.57 8.31
C ALA A 656 4.17 23.33 9.66
N ARG A 657 5.16 23.07 10.51
CA ARG A 657 5.35 23.78 11.78
C ARG A 657 5.62 25.28 11.56
N GLU A 658 6.46 25.64 10.60
CA GLU A 658 6.72 27.03 10.23
C GLU A 658 5.48 27.75 9.69
N SER A 659 4.58 27.02 9.03
CA SER A 659 3.26 27.51 8.61
C SER A 659 2.30 27.72 9.79
N GLY A 660 2.64 27.17 10.96
CA GLY A 660 1.93 27.33 12.24
C GLY A 660 1.17 26.09 12.72
N LEU A 661 1.55 24.89 12.25
CA LEU A 661 1.03 23.62 12.78
C LEU A 661 1.51 23.44 14.22
N GLY A 662 0.59 23.09 15.12
CA GLY A 662 0.90 22.92 16.55
C GLY A 662 1.17 21.47 16.94
N THR A 663 0.27 20.56 16.60
CA THR A 663 0.37 19.11 16.88
C THR A 663 -0.28 18.30 15.77
N ILE A 664 -0.02 16.99 15.73
CA ILE A 664 -0.62 16.08 14.73
C ILE A 664 -1.52 15.02 15.40
N PRO A 665 -2.70 14.69 14.84
CA PRO A 665 -3.56 13.63 15.35
C PRO A 665 -2.97 12.24 15.08
N GLY A 666 -3.02 11.35 16.07
CA GLY A 666 -2.61 9.94 15.99
C GLY A 666 -3.49 9.03 15.14
N THR A 667 -4.37 9.61 14.34
CA THR A 667 -5.28 8.89 13.44
C THR A 667 -4.52 8.12 12.35
N ALA A 668 -5.24 7.38 11.51
CA ALA A 668 -4.65 6.46 10.53
C ALA A 668 -3.84 5.28 11.12
N ALA A 669 -3.81 5.17 12.45
CA ALA A 669 -3.27 4.03 13.17
C ALA A 669 -4.20 2.81 13.11
N GLU A 670 -5.52 3.00 13.23
CA GLU A 670 -6.52 1.93 13.36
C GLU A 670 -6.03 0.82 14.31
N ILE A 671 -5.61 -0.34 13.77
CA ILE A 671 -4.70 -1.28 14.42
C ILE A 671 -3.33 -1.18 13.73
N LEU A 672 -2.25 -1.07 14.50
CA LEU A 672 -0.86 -1.07 14.02
C LEU A 672 -0.38 -2.52 13.82
N ASP A 673 -1.11 -3.23 12.95
CA ASP A 673 -0.86 -4.60 12.50
C ASP A 673 -1.16 -4.65 10.99
N ASP A 674 -0.17 -5.02 10.18
CA ASP A 674 -0.26 -4.86 8.73
C ASP A 674 -1.24 -5.84 8.07
N ASP A 675 -1.57 -6.95 8.72
CA ASP A 675 -2.58 -7.91 8.23
C ASP A 675 -3.99 -7.39 8.50
N VAL A 676 -4.25 -6.89 9.71
CA VAL A 676 -5.51 -6.19 10.02
C VAL A 676 -5.69 -4.97 9.12
N ARG A 677 -4.64 -4.18 8.90
CA ARG A 677 -4.70 -2.98 8.03
C ARG A 677 -5.03 -3.36 6.58
N TRP A 678 -4.47 -4.46 6.08
CA TRP A 678 -4.78 -4.96 4.75
C TRP A 678 -6.26 -5.36 4.60
N ILE A 679 -6.83 -6.02 5.62
CA ILE A 679 -8.26 -6.34 5.65
C ILE A 679 -9.09 -5.04 5.64
N LEU A 680 -8.68 -4.05 6.41
CA LEU A 680 -9.37 -2.75 6.52
C LEU A 680 -9.25 -1.89 5.26
N THR A 681 -8.16 -1.97 4.50
CA THR A 681 -7.97 -1.16 3.29
C THR A 681 -6.82 -1.67 2.43
N LYS A 682 -6.88 -1.42 1.12
CA LYS A 682 -5.78 -1.77 0.21
C LYS A 682 -4.60 -0.81 0.33
N GLY A 683 -4.83 0.48 0.58
CA GLY A 683 -3.81 1.52 0.44
C GLY A 683 -3.44 2.27 1.72
N LYS A 684 -3.62 1.70 2.92
CA LYS A 684 -3.07 2.34 4.15
C LYS A 684 -1.55 2.29 4.10
N LEU A 685 -0.90 3.34 4.63
CA LEU A 685 0.52 3.28 4.97
C LEU A 685 0.82 2.07 5.89
N PRO A 686 1.96 1.37 5.72
CA PRO A 686 2.41 0.34 6.65
C PRO A 686 2.63 0.87 8.07
N THR A 687 2.62 -0.03 9.06
CA THR A 687 2.87 0.29 10.47
C THR A 687 4.22 0.98 10.66
N ALA A 688 5.27 0.49 9.99
CA ALA A 688 6.60 1.09 10.06
C ALA A 688 6.61 2.55 9.58
N THR A 689 5.92 2.87 8.49
CA THR A 689 5.81 4.24 7.96
C THR A 689 5.00 5.14 8.90
N TRP A 690 3.96 4.62 9.55
CA TRP A 690 3.22 5.38 10.56
C TRP A 690 4.14 5.77 11.73
N LEU A 691 4.94 4.82 12.23
CA LEU A 691 5.92 5.06 13.30
C LEU A 691 7.00 6.04 12.88
N GLU A 692 7.48 5.95 11.64
CA GLU A 692 8.47 6.88 11.10
C GLU A 692 7.96 8.32 11.05
N VAL A 693 6.74 8.54 10.55
CA VAL A 693 6.13 9.88 10.47
C VAL A 693 5.94 10.47 11.87
N VAL A 694 5.36 9.71 12.80
CA VAL A 694 5.12 10.15 14.17
C VAL A 694 6.44 10.40 14.91
N GLY A 695 7.41 9.49 14.78
CA GLY A 695 8.74 9.67 15.36
C GLY A 695 9.48 10.87 14.79
N THR A 696 9.33 11.14 13.49
CA THR A 696 9.89 12.34 12.85
C THR A 696 9.23 13.61 13.39
N ALA A 697 7.90 13.61 13.52
CA ALA A 697 7.16 14.73 14.11
C ALA A 697 7.69 15.06 15.52
N HIS A 698 7.91 14.05 16.35
CA HIS A 698 8.46 14.21 17.70
C HIS A 698 9.89 14.77 17.68
N ARG A 699 10.76 14.27 16.79
CA ARG A 699 12.14 14.78 16.64
C ARG A 699 12.19 16.24 16.19
N VAL A 700 11.27 16.66 15.32
CA VAL A 700 11.14 18.08 14.92
C VAL A 700 10.32 18.90 15.93
N GLY A 701 10.03 18.38 17.12
CA GLY A 701 9.41 19.11 18.22
C GLY A 701 7.90 19.29 18.14
N LEU A 702 7.21 18.63 17.20
CA LEU A 702 5.74 18.52 17.22
C LEU A 702 5.33 17.43 18.22
N ARG A 703 4.21 17.63 18.91
CA ARG A 703 3.57 16.58 19.72
C ARG A 703 2.46 15.89 18.92
N SER A 704 2.06 14.70 19.34
CA SER A 704 0.96 13.99 18.71
C SER A 704 0.07 13.27 19.71
N SER A 705 -1.14 12.92 19.30
CA SER A 705 -1.92 11.89 19.98
C SER A 705 -1.59 10.51 19.41
N ALA A 706 -2.03 9.44 20.09
CA ALA A 706 -2.04 8.08 19.56
C ALA A 706 -3.48 7.55 19.58
N THR A 707 -3.91 6.81 18.55
CA THR A 707 -5.29 6.30 18.46
C THR A 707 -5.33 4.82 18.19
N MET A 708 -6.36 4.13 18.69
CA MET A 708 -6.63 2.73 18.33
C MET A 708 -8.10 2.55 18.01
N MET A 709 -8.42 2.23 16.75
CA MET A 709 -9.79 1.83 16.37
C MET A 709 -9.93 0.32 16.61
N TYR A 710 -10.91 -0.09 17.41
CA TYR A 710 -11.04 -1.49 17.84
C TYR A 710 -12.50 -1.99 17.80
N GLY A 711 -12.66 -3.32 17.81
CA GLY A 711 -13.94 -4.01 17.78
C GLY A 711 -14.49 -4.22 16.37
N HIS A 712 -13.62 -4.30 15.35
CA HIS A 712 -13.97 -4.64 13.98
C HIS A 712 -13.60 -6.08 13.63
N VAL A 713 -12.66 -6.28 12.70
CA VAL A 713 -12.03 -7.57 12.34
C VAL A 713 -10.88 -7.96 13.29
N ASP A 714 -10.57 -7.09 14.25
CA ASP A 714 -9.48 -7.27 15.20
C ASP A 714 -9.87 -8.21 16.37
N ASN A 715 -8.91 -8.49 17.24
CA ASN A 715 -9.09 -9.31 18.42
C ASN A 715 -8.20 -8.81 19.59
N PRO A 716 -8.37 -9.31 20.82
CA PRO A 716 -7.61 -8.86 21.99
C PRO A 716 -6.09 -8.90 21.85
N ARG A 717 -5.52 -9.87 21.12
CA ARG A 717 -4.08 -9.93 20.86
C ARG A 717 -3.62 -8.73 20.02
N HIS A 718 -4.40 -8.34 19.01
CA HIS A 718 -4.11 -7.13 18.22
C HIS A 718 -4.14 -5.86 19.09
N TRP A 719 -5.03 -5.77 20.08
CA TRP A 719 -5.11 -4.61 20.99
C TRP A 719 -3.88 -4.53 21.90
N VAL A 720 -3.48 -5.66 22.50
CA VAL A 720 -2.27 -5.74 23.33
C VAL A 720 -1.04 -5.35 22.51
N GLN A 721 -0.88 -5.90 21.30
CA GLN A 721 0.25 -5.57 20.43
C GLN A 721 0.26 -4.12 19.97
N HIS A 722 -0.92 -3.54 19.68
CA HIS A 722 -1.01 -2.11 19.39
C HIS A 722 -0.50 -1.27 20.56
N LEU A 723 -0.97 -1.54 21.79
CA LEU A 723 -0.52 -0.82 22.99
C LEU A 723 0.99 -0.98 23.21
N ARG A 724 1.56 -2.15 22.90
CA ARG A 724 3.02 -2.37 22.93
C ARG A 724 3.76 -1.51 21.93
N VAL A 725 3.26 -1.39 20.70
CA VAL A 725 3.85 -0.54 19.66
C VAL A 725 3.85 0.92 20.12
N ILE A 726 2.73 1.41 20.65
CA ILE A 726 2.62 2.78 21.18
C ILE A 726 3.56 3.00 22.38
N ALA A 727 3.63 2.05 23.32
CA ALA A 727 4.53 2.13 24.46
C ALA A 727 6.01 2.25 24.03
N ARG A 728 6.46 1.41 23.09
CA ARG A 728 7.84 1.48 22.56
C ARG A 728 8.12 2.80 21.87
N GLN A 729 7.21 3.27 21.02
CA GLN A 729 7.36 4.55 20.34
C GLN A 729 7.43 5.72 21.35
N GLN A 730 6.67 5.65 22.45
CA GLN A 730 6.74 6.64 23.52
C GLN A 730 8.06 6.55 24.30
N ASP A 731 8.57 5.35 24.58
CA ASP A 731 9.88 5.16 25.22
C ASP A 731 11.01 5.76 24.36
N GLU A 732 10.89 5.67 23.03
CA GLU A 732 11.89 6.21 22.09
C GLU A 732 11.82 7.72 21.92
N THR A 733 10.61 8.31 21.92
CA THR A 733 10.42 9.69 21.44
C THR A 733 9.73 10.62 22.43
N GLY A 734 8.98 10.10 23.40
CA GLY A 734 8.30 10.86 24.46
C GLY A 734 7.31 11.92 23.98
N GLY A 735 6.85 11.84 22.72
CA GLY A 735 6.11 12.90 22.05
C GLY A 735 4.58 12.78 22.09
N PHE A 736 4.04 11.64 22.54
CA PHE A 736 2.60 11.47 22.68
C PHE A 736 2.07 12.27 23.87
N THR A 737 0.98 13.00 23.65
CA THR A 737 0.24 13.74 24.69
C THR A 737 -0.88 12.91 25.30
N GLU A 738 -1.55 12.09 24.49
CA GLU A 738 -2.65 11.23 24.92
C GLU A 738 -2.80 9.97 24.07
N PHE A 739 -3.45 8.96 24.64
CA PHE A 739 -3.95 7.80 23.90
C PHE A 739 -5.48 7.83 23.82
N VAL A 740 -6.02 7.54 22.63
CA VAL A 740 -7.43 7.64 22.31
C VAL A 740 -7.96 6.30 21.78
N PRO A 741 -8.58 5.47 22.65
CA PRO A 741 -9.37 4.33 22.21
C PRO A 741 -10.62 4.79 21.44
N LEU A 742 -10.82 4.25 20.23
CA LEU A 742 -11.92 4.60 19.33
C LEU A 742 -12.79 3.37 19.02
N PRO A 743 -13.92 3.18 19.71
CA PRO A 743 -14.88 2.13 19.37
C PRO A 743 -15.32 2.21 17.90
N PHE A 744 -15.31 1.06 17.22
CA PHE A 744 -15.75 0.97 15.83
C PHE A 744 -17.27 1.19 15.71
N VAL A 745 -17.65 2.18 14.89
CA VAL A 745 -19.06 2.46 14.54
C VAL A 745 -19.34 1.78 13.19
N HIS A 746 -20.17 0.74 13.22
CA HIS A 746 -20.23 -0.25 12.15
C HIS A 746 -21.35 0.00 11.13
N THR A 747 -22.44 0.68 11.52
CA THR A 747 -23.74 0.71 10.82
C THR A 747 -23.66 1.03 9.33
N SER A 748 -22.85 2.03 8.97
CA SER A 748 -22.66 2.44 7.56
C SER A 748 -21.31 2.03 6.97
N SER A 749 -20.52 1.22 7.67
CA SER A 749 -19.20 0.82 7.23
C SER A 749 -19.28 -0.30 6.18
N PRO A 750 -18.59 -0.18 5.03
CA PRO A 750 -18.64 -1.19 3.97
C PRO A 750 -18.28 -2.60 4.42
N ILE A 751 -17.26 -2.74 5.26
CA ILE A 751 -16.79 -4.03 5.75
C ILE A 751 -17.81 -4.75 6.66
N TYR A 752 -18.58 -3.99 7.44
CA TYR A 752 -19.70 -4.54 8.21
C TYR A 752 -20.86 -4.94 7.29
N LEU A 753 -21.19 -4.08 6.33
CA LEU A 753 -22.26 -4.35 5.35
C LEU A 753 -21.95 -5.56 4.45
N ALA A 754 -20.67 -5.89 4.27
CA ALA A 754 -20.21 -7.12 3.60
C ALA A 754 -20.20 -8.37 4.51
N GLY A 755 -20.54 -8.22 5.80
CA GLY A 755 -20.58 -9.30 6.77
C GLY A 755 -19.20 -9.81 7.21
N LEU A 756 -18.17 -8.96 7.15
CA LEU A 756 -16.79 -9.34 7.49
C LEU A 756 -16.30 -8.74 8.81
N ALA A 757 -16.94 -7.68 9.30
CA ALA A 757 -16.61 -7.09 10.60
C ALA A 757 -17.71 -7.34 11.64
N ARG A 758 -17.31 -7.31 12.92
CA ARG A 758 -18.23 -7.34 14.06
C ARG A 758 -19.11 -6.07 14.12
N PRO A 759 -20.27 -6.12 14.83
CA PRO A 759 -21.11 -4.94 15.11
C PRO A 759 -20.49 -4.04 16.20
N GLY A 760 -19.20 -3.71 16.07
CA GLY A 760 -18.46 -2.94 17.06
C GLY A 760 -18.05 -3.72 18.32
N PRO A 761 -17.34 -3.03 19.25
CA PRO A 761 -16.97 -3.59 20.55
C PRO A 761 -18.17 -3.66 21.49
N THR A 762 -18.17 -4.66 22.38
CA THR A 762 -19.14 -4.74 23.48
C THR A 762 -18.79 -3.75 24.60
N LEU A 763 -19.70 -3.52 25.56
CA LEU A 763 -19.37 -2.74 26.77
C LEU A 763 -18.16 -3.32 27.52
N ARG A 764 -18.10 -4.66 27.60
CA ARG A 764 -16.98 -5.38 28.20
C ARG A 764 -15.66 -5.09 27.48
N ASP A 765 -15.67 -5.13 26.16
CA ASP A 765 -14.49 -4.77 25.36
C ASP A 765 -14.06 -3.33 25.60
N ASN A 766 -15.02 -2.39 25.65
CA ASN A 766 -14.73 -0.98 25.92
C ASN A 766 -14.07 -0.79 27.29
N LEU A 767 -14.61 -1.42 28.34
CA LEU A 767 -14.03 -1.37 29.69
C LEU A 767 -12.62 -1.95 29.71
N ALA A 768 -12.43 -3.14 29.15
CA ALA A 768 -11.14 -3.82 29.13
C ALA A 768 -10.09 -3.00 28.37
N VAL A 769 -10.43 -2.47 27.19
CA VAL A 769 -9.49 -1.67 26.39
C VAL A 769 -9.06 -0.38 27.09
N HIS A 770 -9.99 0.35 27.73
CA HIS A 770 -9.62 1.59 28.44
C HIS A 770 -8.80 1.27 29.70
N ALA A 771 -9.20 0.26 30.48
CA ALA A 771 -8.49 -0.15 31.68
C ALA A 771 -7.07 -0.64 31.36
N MET A 772 -6.94 -1.51 30.35
CA MET A 772 -5.64 -2.00 29.90
C MET A 772 -4.78 -0.93 29.25
N ALA A 773 -5.36 0.04 28.53
CA ALA A 773 -4.60 1.18 28.04
C ALA A 773 -3.97 1.98 29.21
N ARG A 774 -4.74 2.25 30.26
CA ARG A 774 -4.23 2.91 31.48
C ARG A 774 -3.13 2.10 32.17
N ILE A 775 -3.30 0.78 32.29
CA ILE A 775 -2.31 -0.11 32.91
C ILE A 775 -1.03 -0.17 32.07
N MET A 776 -1.14 -0.59 30.81
CA MET A 776 0.03 -0.86 29.96
C MET A 776 0.82 0.39 29.57
N LEU A 777 0.17 1.56 29.53
CA LEU A 777 0.81 2.84 29.24
C LEU A 777 1.18 3.63 30.50
N HIS A 778 0.97 3.07 31.69
CA HIS A 778 1.29 3.72 32.95
C HIS A 778 2.78 4.11 33.01
N GLY A 779 3.05 5.35 33.43
CA GLY A 779 4.40 5.92 33.46
C GLY A 779 4.95 6.39 32.10
N ARG A 780 4.19 6.22 31.01
CA ARG A 780 4.58 6.63 29.64
C ARG A 780 3.65 7.69 29.05
N ILE A 781 2.33 7.46 29.15
CA ILE A 781 1.30 8.37 28.64
C ILE A 781 0.29 8.60 29.77
N ASP A 782 0.19 9.85 30.22
CA ASP A 782 -0.63 10.19 31.39
C ASP A 782 -2.11 10.29 31.06
N HIS A 783 -2.47 10.62 29.82
CA HIS A 783 -3.84 10.92 29.45
C HIS A 783 -4.46 9.85 28.55
N ILE A 784 -5.62 9.33 28.97
CA ILE A 784 -6.45 8.39 28.22
C ILE A 784 -7.80 9.05 27.97
N GLN A 785 -8.10 9.31 26.69
CA GLN A 785 -9.35 9.95 26.28
C GLN A 785 -10.48 8.93 26.11
N THR A 786 -11.73 9.36 26.25
CA THR A 786 -12.91 8.60 25.86
C THR A 786 -13.82 9.39 24.92
N SER A 787 -14.45 8.72 23.95
CA SER A 787 -15.25 9.37 22.90
C SER A 787 -16.74 9.32 23.20
N TRP A 788 -17.29 10.43 23.69
CA TRP A 788 -18.73 10.57 23.94
C TRP A 788 -19.59 10.45 22.67
N VAL A 789 -19.04 10.81 21.50
CA VAL A 789 -19.74 10.65 20.22
C VAL A 789 -19.95 9.19 19.88
N LYS A 790 -19.09 8.28 20.36
CA LYS A 790 -19.18 6.85 20.05
C LYS A 790 -19.90 6.05 21.13
N LEU A 791 -19.83 6.50 22.38
CA LEU A 791 -20.27 5.75 23.55
C LEU A 791 -21.52 6.33 24.23
N GLY A 792 -21.91 7.57 23.89
CA GLY A 792 -22.93 8.30 24.60
C GLY A 792 -22.52 8.64 26.04
N VAL A 793 -23.42 9.27 26.79
CA VAL A 793 -23.12 9.77 28.15
C VAL A 793 -22.80 8.63 29.13
N GLU A 794 -23.62 7.58 29.17
CA GLU A 794 -23.45 6.49 30.13
C GLU A 794 -22.20 5.65 29.82
N GLY A 795 -21.94 5.37 28.53
CA GLY A 795 -20.71 4.69 28.12
C GLY A 795 -19.47 5.51 28.47
N THR A 796 -19.48 6.82 28.24
CA THR A 796 -18.39 7.73 28.64
C THR A 796 -18.15 7.72 30.14
N ARG A 797 -19.21 7.76 30.97
CA ARG A 797 -19.07 7.68 32.42
C ARG A 797 -18.43 6.36 32.86
N ALA A 798 -18.82 5.25 32.23
CA ALA A 798 -18.21 3.95 32.49
C ALA A 798 -16.71 3.94 32.11
N MET A 799 -16.32 4.55 31.00
CA MET A 799 -14.90 4.61 30.60
C MET A 799 -14.07 5.50 31.51
N LEU A 800 -14.62 6.62 31.99
CA LEU A 800 -13.98 7.45 33.01
C LEU A 800 -13.74 6.64 34.30
N ALA A 801 -14.71 5.82 34.70
CA ALA A 801 -14.55 4.89 35.83
C ALA A 801 -13.54 3.76 35.57
N ALA A 802 -13.17 3.51 34.31
CA ALA A 802 -12.23 2.47 33.88
C ALA A 802 -10.84 3.00 33.48
N GLY A 803 -10.44 4.16 34.02
CA GLY A 803 -9.08 4.67 33.86
C GLY A 803 -8.91 5.78 32.82
N ALA A 804 -9.98 6.18 32.11
CA ALA A 804 -9.98 7.40 31.30
C ALA A 804 -10.08 8.67 32.17
N ASP A 805 -9.51 9.75 31.69
CA ASP A 805 -9.44 11.06 32.38
C ASP A 805 -9.81 12.25 31.49
N ASP A 806 -10.11 12.01 30.21
CA ASP A 806 -10.38 13.08 29.26
C ASP A 806 -11.61 12.80 28.40
N LEU A 807 -12.49 13.81 28.28
CA LEU A 807 -13.71 13.78 27.47
C LEU A 807 -13.44 14.14 25.99
N GLY A 808 -12.23 14.58 25.66
CA GLY A 808 -11.86 15.11 24.37
C GLY A 808 -12.46 16.49 24.13
N GLY A 809 -13.07 16.68 22.96
CA GLY A 809 -13.50 17.99 22.47
C GLY A 809 -14.99 18.28 22.58
N THR A 810 -15.34 19.57 22.51
CA THR A 810 -16.72 20.03 22.20
C THR A 810 -17.12 19.74 20.76
N LEU A 811 -16.12 19.56 19.89
CA LEU A 811 -16.15 19.23 18.46
C LEU A 811 -16.83 20.26 17.55
N MET A 812 -17.94 20.87 17.96
CA MET A 812 -18.79 21.81 17.20
C MET A 812 -19.36 21.27 15.87
N GLU A 813 -18.68 20.32 15.24
CA GLU A 813 -19.01 19.54 14.07
C GLU A 813 -18.38 18.15 14.24
N GLU A 814 -19.06 17.07 13.84
CA GLU A 814 -18.47 15.73 13.80
C GLU A 814 -19.11 14.91 12.69
N THR A 815 -18.59 15.08 11.47
CA THR A 815 -19.17 14.49 10.26
C THR A 815 -18.80 13.01 10.10
N ILE A 816 -17.60 12.60 10.52
CA ILE A 816 -17.07 11.25 10.28
C ILE A 816 -17.89 10.19 11.01
N SER A 817 -18.03 10.31 12.33
CA SER A 817 -18.75 9.37 13.17
C SER A 817 -20.25 9.40 12.87
N ARG A 818 -20.79 10.57 12.53
CA ARG A 818 -22.18 10.73 12.12
C ARG A 818 -22.48 10.00 10.80
N MET A 819 -21.62 10.15 9.79
CA MET A 819 -21.73 9.39 8.54
C MET A 819 -21.53 7.88 8.71
N ALA A 820 -20.74 7.46 9.70
CA ALA A 820 -20.60 6.05 10.05
C ALA A 820 -21.84 5.46 10.74
N GLY A 821 -22.72 6.31 11.26
CA GLY A 821 -24.00 5.93 11.89
C GLY A 821 -24.07 6.17 13.39
N SER A 822 -23.23 7.04 13.97
CA SER A 822 -23.40 7.46 15.37
C SER A 822 -24.68 8.29 15.55
N GLU A 823 -25.39 8.05 16.66
CA GLU A 823 -26.61 8.74 17.05
C GLU A 823 -26.41 9.71 18.23
N HIS A 824 -25.18 9.87 18.73
CA HIS A 824 -24.90 10.63 19.96
C HIS A 824 -24.64 12.13 19.75
N GLY A 825 -24.99 12.65 18.56
CA GLY A 825 -24.84 14.05 18.19
C GLY A 825 -23.45 14.40 17.64
N SER A 826 -23.33 15.63 17.14
CA SER A 826 -22.14 16.16 16.47
C SER A 826 -21.40 17.25 17.27
N ALA A 827 -21.99 17.72 18.38
CA ALA A 827 -21.40 18.71 19.28
C ALA A 827 -21.91 18.52 20.72
N LYS A 828 -21.12 18.99 21.69
CA LYS A 828 -21.54 19.18 23.09
C LYS A 828 -21.12 20.54 23.62
N THR A 829 -21.98 21.14 24.43
CA THR A 829 -21.68 22.35 25.20
C THR A 829 -20.76 22.04 26.37
N VAL A 830 -20.09 23.07 26.89
CA VAL A 830 -19.25 22.94 28.09
C VAL A 830 -20.07 22.45 29.29
N GLU A 831 -21.29 22.96 29.44
CA GLU A 831 -22.21 22.58 30.51
C GLU A 831 -22.57 21.09 30.45
N GLU A 832 -22.77 20.53 29.26
CA GLU A 832 -23.02 19.10 29.08
C GLU A 832 -21.79 18.26 29.45
N LEU A 833 -20.59 18.68 29.06
CA LEU A 833 -19.36 17.98 29.44
C LEU A 833 -19.14 18.00 30.96
N VAL A 834 -19.38 19.15 31.60
CA VAL A 834 -19.37 19.29 33.06
C VAL A 834 -20.40 18.36 33.71
N ALA A 835 -21.60 18.22 33.14
CA ALA A 835 -22.65 17.33 33.64
C ALA A 835 -22.28 15.84 33.53
N ILE A 836 -21.48 15.45 32.52
CA ILE A 836 -20.96 14.08 32.40
C ILE A 836 -20.10 13.75 33.63
N GLY A 837 -19.09 14.57 33.92
CA GLY A 837 -18.17 14.37 35.05
C GLY A 837 -18.86 14.52 36.41
N ALA A 838 -19.76 15.50 36.56
CA ALA A 838 -20.55 15.67 37.79
C ALA A 838 -21.40 14.43 38.11
N GLY A 839 -21.89 13.72 37.08
CA GLY A 839 -22.66 12.48 37.25
C GLY A 839 -21.88 11.32 37.87
N ILE A 840 -20.55 11.41 37.91
CA ILE A 840 -19.65 10.45 38.58
C ILE A 840 -18.81 11.11 39.69
N ASN A 841 -19.24 12.29 40.17
CA ASN A 841 -18.58 13.08 41.21
C ASN A 841 -17.13 13.47 40.87
N ARG A 842 -16.82 13.75 39.60
CA ARG A 842 -15.50 14.24 39.19
C ARG A 842 -15.56 15.67 38.68
N PRO A 843 -14.68 16.56 39.16
CA PRO A 843 -14.59 17.92 38.63
C PRO A 843 -14.09 17.92 37.18
N VAL A 844 -14.69 18.77 36.35
CA VAL A 844 -14.34 18.88 34.92
C VAL A 844 -13.59 20.20 34.69
N ARG A 845 -12.46 20.14 33.95
CA ARG A 845 -11.59 21.29 33.67
C ARG A 845 -11.24 21.40 32.19
N GLN A 846 -11.19 22.64 31.70
CA GLN A 846 -10.67 22.90 30.37
C GLN A 846 -9.14 22.77 30.37
N ARG A 847 -8.59 22.12 29.36
CA ARG A 847 -7.16 22.02 29.06
C ARG A 847 -6.82 22.68 27.72
N THR A 848 -5.53 22.93 27.47
CA THR A 848 -5.02 23.12 26.11
C THR A 848 -4.85 21.77 25.39
N THR A 849 -4.51 21.80 24.10
CA THR A 849 -4.21 20.58 23.32
C THR A 849 -3.06 19.78 23.91
N THR A 850 -2.10 20.43 24.58
CA THR A 850 -0.92 19.80 25.22
C THR A 850 -1.10 19.57 26.72
N TYR A 851 -2.35 19.59 27.21
CA TYR A 851 -2.70 19.36 28.63
C TYR A 851 -2.19 20.42 29.62
N ASP A 852 -1.92 21.64 29.14
CA ASP A 852 -1.66 22.79 30.01
C ASP A 852 -2.96 23.49 30.44
N VAL A 853 -2.85 24.39 31.42
CA VAL A 853 -3.95 25.28 31.82
C VAL A 853 -4.13 26.38 30.76
N PRO A 854 -5.34 26.55 30.18
CA PRO A 854 -5.59 27.63 29.22
C PRO A 854 -5.33 29.00 29.82
N ALA A 855 -4.65 29.87 29.06
CA ALA A 855 -4.47 31.26 29.47
C ALA A 855 -5.83 31.98 29.56
N PRO A 856 -6.05 32.86 30.56
CA PRO A 856 -7.26 33.67 30.62
C PRO A 856 -7.34 34.55 29.38
N ARG A 857 -8.46 34.48 28.65
CA ARG A 857 -8.68 35.33 27.48
C ARG A 857 -8.77 36.79 27.93
N VAL A 858 -7.89 37.63 27.38
CA VAL A 858 -8.02 39.09 27.49
C VAL A 858 -9.22 39.47 26.60
N PRO A 859 -10.22 40.20 27.12
CA PRO A 859 -11.47 40.49 26.42
C PRO A 859 -11.30 41.27 25.11
#